data_AF-A0A538PY78-F1
#
_entry.id   AF-A0A538PY78-F1
#
_cell.length_a   1.000
_cell.length_b   1.000
_cell.length_c   1.000
_cell.angle_alpha   90.00
_cell.angle_beta   90.00
_cell.angle_gamma   90.00
#
_symmetry.space_group_name_H-M   'P 1'
#
loop_
_entity.id
_entity.type
_entity.pdbx_description
1 polymer ?
#
loop_
_entity_poly.entity_id
_entity_poly.type
_entity_poly.pdbx_seq_one_letter_code
_entity_poly.pdbx_strand_id
1 'polypeptide(L)'
;MADLAQASRLRHVRLVRRVAAVLLALAIGAWATPSASPQTLRGWAIYERLCLPCHGVRGDGRGPAAPYVWPQPRALTRGELKWRSTPVGQPPSDDDVRDTILFGAPGTAMPGFAGTLSPAQQDDVAAVVRAFAPGAPAWNAGTPIELGEPPPPDPVRGAALWRDKGCPACHGAAADGHGPSSFALRAPPYDLTTVLHRPREPGPEAYRRAAALSIATGLTGTAMPSFAGTLPEADLWALADHVAAIAGRDVLGLLTLQRGRALSPAAIAADRAAPLAAGAWPGLGDGDEVAVFGGPIAPQGAPPPSLAPAEASLAARQCARCHAKQYREWETSLHRAAASPGLLAQTEYELAPDDRARCLRCHAPLAEQAGDPALRSDGASCAGCHVRGWVRRGPPAVAPSLLSAPGYPLVTTGLYERSDFCLPCHQLPPRNAVAGRPLLDTYKEWLDGPYLPRGVQCQHCHMPNREHAVLGVHDPATFRQGIRLATEAHRRGGTVTAVAALTNIGAGHFLPTTPTPAAWLSITLIDARGRAIAGATARSRIGRDIWFDGDWHERADTRIPPGETVTVARTWTAGRTAEATAARVTLEVHPDEFYERFYAARLTGARDPAQRALYRQALARATGSHYIAEQRDAPIAP
;
A
#
# COMPACT_ATOMS: atom_id res chain seq x y z
N MET A 1 3.09 -20.77 86.17
CA MET A 1 1.93 -20.37 85.33
C MET A 1 2.25 -19.27 84.31
N ALA A 2 3.35 -18.52 84.42
CA ALA A 2 3.71 -17.47 83.45
C ALA A 2 4.19 -17.99 82.08
N ASP A 3 4.82 -19.17 82.04
CA ASP A 3 5.47 -19.69 80.81
C ASP A 3 4.50 -20.21 79.74
N LEU A 4 3.35 -20.76 80.15
CA LEU A 4 2.35 -21.32 79.23
C LEU A 4 1.56 -20.22 78.49
N ALA A 5 1.40 -19.05 79.09
CA ALA A 5 0.69 -17.92 78.49
C ALA A 5 1.49 -17.26 77.35
N GLN A 6 2.82 -17.29 77.44
CA GLN A 6 3.72 -16.68 76.44
C GLN A 6 3.84 -17.55 75.18
N ALA A 7 3.87 -18.88 75.34
CA ALA A 7 3.84 -19.82 74.22
C ALA A 7 2.53 -19.77 73.41
N SER A 8 1.39 -19.54 74.07
CA SER A 8 0.07 -19.38 73.43
C SER A 8 -0.01 -18.11 72.57
N ARG A 9 0.46 -16.96 73.09
CA ARG A 9 0.48 -15.69 72.34
C ARG A 9 1.36 -15.75 71.10
N LEU A 10 2.52 -16.40 71.18
CA LEU A 10 3.43 -16.57 70.03
C LEU A 10 2.83 -17.47 68.93
N ARG A 11 2.04 -18.49 69.30
CA ARG A 11 1.33 -19.34 68.34
C ARG A 11 0.20 -18.59 67.63
N HIS A 12 -0.58 -17.76 68.35
CA HIS A 12 -1.62 -16.93 67.74
C HIS A 12 -1.05 -15.87 66.79
N VAL A 13 0.03 -15.18 67.16
CA VAL A 13 0.65 -14.17 66.27
C VAL A 13 1.23 -14.81 64.99
N ARG A 14 1.79 -16.03 65.09
CA ARG A 14 2.28 -16.78 63.93
C ARG A 14 1.15 -17.26 63.03
N LEU A 15 0.02 -17.69 63.59
CA LEU A 15 -1.16 -18.10 62.83
C LEU A 15 -1.81 -16.92 62.10
N VAL A 16 -2.00 -15.78 62.78
CA VAL A 16 -2.55 -14.56 62.19
C VAL A 16 -1.65 -14.02 61.07
N ARG A 17 -0.32 -14.04 61.24
CA ARG A 17 0.63 -13.67 60.17
C ARG A 17 0.58 -14.60 58.97
N ARG A 18 0.40 -15.92 59.18
CA ARG A 18 0.28 -16.89 58.08
C ARG A 18 -1.04 -16.74 57.33
N VAL A 19 -2.15 -16.53 58.04
CA VAL A 19 -3.46 -16.28 57.42
C VAL A 19 -3.46 -14.96 56.66
N ALA A 20 -2.88 -13.89 57.24
CA ALA A 20 -2.74 -12.61 56.55
C ALA A 20 -1.83 -12.69 55.31
N ALA A 21 -0.74 -13.47 55.37
CA ALA A 21 0.13 -13.69 54.22
C ALA A 21 -0.54 -14.50 53.11
N VAL A 22 -1.36 -15.51 53.47
CA VAL A 22 -2.14 -16.29 52.50
C VAL A 22 -3.26 -15.46 51.87
N LEU A 23 -3.98 -14.66 52.67
CA LEU A 23 -5.00 -13.74 52.16
C LEU A 23 -4.40 -12.62 51.28
N LEU A 24 -3.22 -12.11 51.63
CA LEU A 24 -2.49 -11.15 50.80
C LEU A 24 -1.98 -11.80 49.50
N ALA A 25 -1.49 -13.04 49.53
CA ALA A 25 -1.08 -13.78 48.34
C ALA A 25 -2.27 -14.12 47.42
N LEU A 26 -3.43 -14.45 47.98
CA LEU A 26 -4.68 -14.66 47.23
C LEU A 26 -5.23 -13.35 46.66
N ALA A 27 -5.09 -12.22 47.37
CA ALA A 27 -5.45 -10.90 46.87
C ALA A 27 -4.51 -10.42 45.76
N ILE A 28 -3.21 -10.73 45.82
CA ILE A 28 -2.24 -10.39 44.76
C ILE A 28 -2.43 -11.31 43.53
N GLY A 29 -2.80 -12.58 43.73
CA GLY A 29 -3.05 -13.53 42.63
C GLY A 29 -4.31 -13.26 41.82
N ALA A 30 -5.26 -12.46 42.34
CA ALA A 30 -6.50 -12.10 41.66
C ALA A 30 -6.39 -10.83 40.77
N TRP A 31 -5.24 -10.15 40.75
CA TRP A 31 -5.06 -8.83 40.13
C TRP A 31 -3.92 -8.82 39.09
N ALA A 32 -3.93 -9.78 38.16
CA ALA A 32 -3.33 -9.62 36.83
C ALA A 32 -3.55 -10.91 36.05
N THR A 33 -4.71 -11.08 35.42
CA THR A 33 -4.73 -11.89 34.21
C THR A 33 -3.81 -11.18 33.21
N PRO A 34 -2.71 -11.78 32.74
CA PRO A 34 -1.90 -11.17 31.69
C PRO A 34 -2.83 -10.90 30.52
N SER A 35 -3.02 -9.64 30.15
CA SER A 35 -3.76 -9.32 28.93
C SER A 35 -3.06 -10.04 27.78
N ALA A 36 -3.78 -10.92 27.08
CA ALA A 36 -3.23 -11.66 25.96
C ALA A 36 -2.60 -10.65 24.99
N SER A 37 -1.34 -10.90 24.61
CA SER A 37 -0.65 -10.07 23.63
C SER A 37 -1.45 -10.08 22.31
N PRO A 38 -1.67 -8.94 21.64
CA PRO A 38 -2.41 -8.88 20.37
C PRO A 38 -1.98 -9.96 19.36
N GLN A 39 -0.66 -10.25 19.33
CA GLN A 39 -0.01 -11.24 18.48
C GLN A 39 -0.44 -12.69 18.73
N THR A 40 -0.95 -12.99 19.92
CA THR A 40 -1.38 -14.34 20.30
C THR A 40 -2.85 -14.61 19.99
N LEU A 41 -3.59 -13.59 19.55
CA LEU A 41 -5.01 -13.70 19.25
C LEU A 41 -5.24 -14.30 17.85
N ARG A 42 -6.35 -15.02 17.69
CA ARG A 42 -6.71 -15.66 16.40
C ARG A 42 -6.75 -14.67 15.24
N GLY A 43 -7.22 -13.44 15.48
CA GLY A 43 -7.29 -12.41 14.46
C GLY A 43 -5.96 -11.79 14.05
N TRP A 44 -4.85 -12.14 14.73
CA TRP A 44 -3.54 -11.54 14.45
C TRP A 44 -3.13 -11.72 12.99
N ALA A 45 -3.25 -12.94 12.44
CA ALA A 45 -2.87 -13.20 11.05
C ALA A 45 -3.65 -12.35 10.03
N ILE A 46 -4.88 -11.95 10.37
CA ILE A 46 -5.68 -11.05 9.52
C ILE A 46 -5.21 -9.61 9.71
N TYR A 47 -5.05 -9.16 10.96
CA TYR A 47 -4.51 -7.84 11.27
C TYR A 47 -3.14 -7.63 10.60
N GLU A 48 -2.25 -8.62 10.69
CA GLU A 48 -0.91 -8.60 10.13
C GLU A 48 -0.92 -8.38 8.61
N ARG A 49 -1.88 -8.99 7.90
CA ARG A 49 -1.96 -8.90 6.43
C ARG A 49 -2.72 -7.67 5.93
N LEU A 50 -3.74 -7.22 6.65
CA LEU A 50 -4.70 -6.21 6.15
C LEU A 50 -4.60 -4.86 6.86
N CYS A 51 -4.25 -4.85 8.14
CA CYS A 51 -4.33 -3.66 8.99
C CYS A 51 -2.94 -3.09 9.32
N LEU A 52 -1.96 -3.97 9.57
CA LEU A 52 -0.59 -3.62 9.92
C LEU A 52 0.08 -2.67 8.92
N PRO A 53 -0.10 -2.80 7.58
CA PRO A 53 0.47 -1.86 6.64
C PRO A 53 0.25 -0.39 7.01
N CYS A 54 -0.93 -0.05 7.53
CA CYS A 54 -1.25 1.30 7.98
C CYS A 54 -1.07 1.47 9.50
N HIS A 55 -1.62 0.56 10.31
CA HIS A 55 -1.73 0.73 11.76
C HIS A 55 -0.47 0.31 12.55
N GLY A 56 0.47 -0.38 11.90
CA GLY A 56 1.71 -0.85 12.51
C GLY A 56 1.50 -2.05 13.42
N VAL A 57 2.60 -2.74 13.73
CA VAL A 57 2.59 -3.96 14.55
C VAL A 57 2.14 -3.73 15.99
N ARG A 58 2.33 -2.50 16.50
CA ARG A 58 1.98 -2.07 17.87
C ARG A 58 0.63 -1.36 17.91
N GLY A 59 -0.06 -1.25 16.77
CA GLY A 59 -1.28 -0.46 16.65
C GLY A 59 -1.06 1.02 16.93
N ASP A 60 0.14 1.56 16.72
CA ASP A 60 0.49 2.96 17.03
C ASP A 60 0.24 3.92 15.86
N GLY A 61 -0.30 3.41 14.75
CA GLY A 61 -0.57 4.19 13.54
C GLY A 61 0.68 4.46 12.70
N ARG A 62 1.79 3.76 12.95
CA ARG A 62 3.09 3.95 12.28
C ARG A 62 3.50 2.74 11.43
N GLY A 63 2.53 2.19 10.70
CA GLY A 63 2.80 1.13 9.73
C GLY A 63 3.58 1.62 8.51
N PRO A 64 4.10 0.71 7.66
CA PRO A 64 4.90 1.05 6.48
C PRO A 64 4.24 1.98 5.48
N ALA A 65 2.91 1.91 5.38
CA ALA A 65 2.12 2.76 4.53
C ALA A 65 1.90 4.17 5.12
N ALA A 66 2.08 4.35 6.43
CA ALA A 66 1.70 5.58 7.14
C ALA A 66 2.29 6.88 6.52
N PRO A 67 3.55 6.92 6.05
CA PRO A 67 4.10 8.12 5.40
C PRO A 67 3.45 8.47 4.05
N TYR A 68 2.82 7.48 3.39
CA TYR A 68 2.26 7.62 2.05
C TYR A 68 0.76 7.88 2.07
N VAL A 69 0.07 7.61 3.19
CA VAL A 69 -1.39 7.71 3.29
C VAL A 69 -1.85 8.96 4.04
N TRP A 70 -3.04 9.44 3.68
CA TRP A 70 -3.73 10.53 4.37
C TRP A 70 -5.17 10.10 4.71
N PRO A 71 -5.70 10.44 5.91
CA PRO A 71 -5.00 11.07 7.02
C PRO A 71 -4.06 10.05 7.66
N GLN A 72 -3.24 10.49 8.62
CA GLN A 72 -2.40 9.57 9.37
C GLN A 72 -3.27 8.49 10.03
N PRO A 73 -2.86 7.20 9.96
CA PRO A 73 -3.62 6.11 10.55
C PRO A 73 -3.83 6.31 12.06
N ARG A 74 -4.97 5.82 12.56
CA ARG A 74 -5.28 5.90 13.99
C ARG A 74 -4.31 5.05 14.81
N ALA A 75 -3.74 5.64 15.86
CA ALA A 75 -3.15 4.91 16.96
C ALA A 75 -4.25 4.23 17.80
N LEU A 76 -4.34 2.90 17.70
CA LEU A 76 -5.25 2.02 18.41
C LEU A 76 -4.89 1.89 19.90
N THR A 77 -3.64 2.17 20.28
CA THR A 77 -3.11 2.06 21.65
C THR A 77 -3.83 2.91 22.71
N ARG A 78 -4.64 3.88 22.29
CA ARG A 78 -5.38 4.77 23.20
C ARG A 78 -6.76 4.22 23.61
N GLY A 79 -7.27 3.22 22.90
CA GLY A 79 -8.66 2.76 23.10
C GLY A 79 -9.71 3.80 22.70
N GLU A 80 -9.32 4.82 21.94
CA GLU A 80 -10.19 5.90 21.48
C GLU A 80 -10.57 5.69 20.01
N LEU A 81 -11.87 5.66 19.72
CA LEU A 81 -12.40 5.72 18.35
C LEU A 81 -13.01 7.09 18.06
N LYS A 82 -12.70 7.62 16.87
CA LYS A 82 -13.25 8.89 16.38
C LYS A 82 -14.75 8.78 16.11
N TRP A 83 -15.14 7.70 15.44
CA TRP A 83 -16.53 7.38 15.13
C TRP A 83 -17.01 6.35 16.14
N ARG A 84 -18.03 6.74 16.88
CA ARG A 84 -18.61 5.92 17.93
C ARG A 84 -20.07 6.27 18.12
N SER A 85 -20.81 5.42 18.79
CA SER A 85 -22.23 5.58 19.08
C SER A 85 -22.48 6.15 20.48
N THR A 86 -21.52 6.09 21.39
CA THR A 86 -21.63 6.57 22.78
C THR A 86 -21.33 8.08 22.90
N PRO A 87 -21.61 8.79 24.02
CA PRO A 87 -21.30 10.23 24.26
C PRO A 87 -19.83 10.55 24.59
N VAL A 88 -19.31 11.75 24.28
CA VAL A 88 -17.84 12.06 24.37
C VAL A 88 -17.30 11.71 25.75
N GLY A 89 -16.16 11.03 25.79
CA GLY A 89 -15.51 10.59 27.03
C GLY A 89 -15.93 9.19 27.49
N GLN A 90 -16.98 8.60 26.89
CA GLN A 90 -17.33 7.19 27.11
C GLN A 90 -16.62 6.27 26.10
N PRO A 91 -16.32 5.01 26.48
CA PRO A 91 -15.70 4.07 25.56
C PRO A 91 -16.63 3.72 24.39
N PRO A 92 -16.07 3.41 23.21
CA PRO A 92 -16.83 2.89 22.07
C PRO A 92 -17.45 1.51 22.35
N SER A 93 -18.47 1.17 21.57
CA SER A 93 -19.03 -0.19 21.53
C SER A 93 -18.22 -1.11 20.61
N ASP A 94 -18.45 -2.41 20.69
CA ASP A 94 -17.90 -3.39 19.75
C ASP A 94 -18.44 -3.18 18.34
N ASP A 95 -19.70 -2.75 18.22
CA ASP A 95 -20.30 -2.43 16.93
C ASP A 95 -19.62 -1.21 16.28
N ASP A 96 -19.19 -0.22 17.07
CA ASP A 96 -18.40 0.90 16.54
C ASP A 96 -17.08 0.44 15.89
N VAL A 97 -16.41 -0.57 16.48
CA VAL A 97 -15.21 -1.18 15.90
C VAL A 97 -15.56 -1.93 14.63
N ARG A 98 -16.56 -2.81 14.71
CA ARG A 98 -16.98 -3.66 13.60
C ARG A 98 -17.38 -2.82 12.39
N ASP A 99 -18.24 -1.83 12.57
CA ASP A 99 -18.68 -0.93 11.51
C ASP A 99 -17.51 -0.17 10.90
N THR A 100 -16.56 0.27 11.72
CA THR A 100 -15.34 0.93 11.24
C THR A 100 -14.49 -0.01 10.37
N ILE A 101 -14.37 -1.29 10.73
CA ILE A 101 -13.64 -2.29 9.94
C ILE A 101 -14.42 -2.65 8.66
N LEU A 102 -15.72 -2.85 8.77
CA LEU A 102 -16.61 -3.28 7.70
C LEU A 102 -16.68 -2.25 6.58
N PHE A 103 -16.96 -1.00 6.92
CA PHE A 103 -17.23 0.06 5.96
C PHE A 103 -16.00 0.92 5.68
N GLY A 104 -14.95 0.79 6.49
CA GLY A 104 -13.79 1.67 6.42
C GLY A 104 -14.18 3.11 6.70
N ALA A 105 -13.31 4.04 6.34
CA ALA A 105 -13.60 5.46 6.41
C ALA A 105 -13.57 6.06 5.00
N PRO A 106 -14.75 6.22 4.35
CA PRO A 106 -14.85 6.80 3.02
C PRO A 106 -14.09 8.13 2.93
N GLY A 107 -13.51 8.49 1.79
CA GLY A 107 -12.73 9.73 1.68
C GLY A 107 -11.30 9.64 2.26
N THR A 108 -10.94 8.52 2.89
CA THR A 108 -9.62 8.28 3.49
C THR A 108 -8.94 7.03 2.94
N ALA A 109 -7.70 6.76 3.38
CA ALA A 109 -6.96 5.54 3.06
C ALA A 109 -7.37 4.30 3.88
N MET A 110 -8.39 4.37 4.74
CA MET A 110 -8.89 3.21 5.49
C MET A 110 -10.00 2.51 4.69
N PRO A 111 -9.72 1.38 4.01
CA PRO A 111 -10.72 0.69 3.20
C PRO A 111 -11.74 -0.06 4.07
N GLY A 112 -12.88 -0.39 3.49
CA GLY A 112 -13.86 -1.30 4.09
C GLY A 112 -13.58 -2.76 3.72
N PHE A 113 -13.81 -3.66 4.68
CA PHE A 113 -13.55 -5.10 4.56
C PHE A 113 -14.82 -5.98 4.58
N ALA A 114 -16.02 -5.39 4.46
CA ALA A 114 -17.29 -6.12 4.48
C ALA A 114 -17.39 -7.26 3.46
N GLY A 115 -16.77 -7.09 2.27
CA GLY A 115 -16.74 -8.12 1.22
C GLY A 115 -15.58 -9.12 1.33
N THR A 116 -14.76 -9.05 2.39
CA THR A 116 -13.51 -9.80 2.50
C THR A 116 -13.41 -10.62 3.78
N LEU A 117 -13.98 -10.14 4.89
CA LEU A 117 -13.96 -10.83 6.17
C LEU A 117 -15.33 -11.41 6.50
N SER A 118 -15.37 -12.66 6.94
CA SER A 118 -16.56 -13.26 7.55
C SER A 118 -16.89 -12.62 8.91
N PRO A 119 -18.13 -12.73 9.43
CA PRO A 119 -18.47 -12.19 10.75
C PRO A 119 -17.53 -12.66 11.87
N ALA A 120 -17.16 -13.94 11.89
CA ALA A 120 -16.22 -14.48 12.87
C ALA A 120 -14.80 -13.88 12.72
N GLN A 121 -14.35 -13.64 11.49
CA GLN A 121 -13.06 -12.99 11.24
C GLN A 121 -13.07 -11.52 11.67
N GLN A 122 -14.20 -10.84 11.51
CA GLN A 122 -14.37 -9.46 11.99
C GLN A 122 -14.26 -9.40 13.52
N ASP A 123 -14.90 -10.31 14.23
CA ASP A 123 -14.80 -10.42 15.69
C ASP A 123 -13.37 -10.71 16.16
N ASP A 124 -12.69 -11.64 15.47
CA ASP A 124 -11.31 -12.00 15.79
C ASP A 124 -10.35 -10.80 15.58
N VAL A 125 -10.54 -9.99 14.53
CA VAL A 125 -9.75 -8.77 14.30
C VAL A 125 -10.12 -7.66 15.27
N ALA A 126 -11.42 -7.48 15.56
CA ALA A 126 -11.86 -6.51 16.56
C ALA A 126 -11.23 -6.82 17.93
N ALA A 127 -11.13 -8.10 18.31
CA ALA A 127 -10.40 -8.50 19.51
C ALA A 127 -8.92 -8.06 19.52
N VAL A 128 -8.23 -8.13 18.37
CA VAL A 128 -6.85 -7.65 18.22
C VAL A 128 -6.79 -6.12 18.38
N VAL A 129 -7.71 -5.39 17.75
CA VAL A 129 -7.80 -3.93 17.88
C VAL A 129 -7.96 -3.51 19.35
N ARG A 130 -8.82 -4.20 20.10
CA ARG A 130 -9.03 -3.95 21.54
C ARG A 130 -7.79 -4.25 22.36
N ALA A 131 -7.07 -5.32 22.03
CA ALA A 131 -5.89 -5.76 22.78
C ALA A 131 -4.71 -4.77 22.72
N PHE A 132 -4.69 -3.83 21.76
CA PHE A 132 -3.68 -2.75 21.74
C PHE A 132 -3.86 -1.73 22.87
N ALA A 133 -5.04 -1.65 23.49
CA ALA A 133 -5.34 -0.71 24.56
C ALA A 133 -5.78 -1.42 25.85
N PRO A 134 -4.93 -2.25 26.48
CA PRO A 134 -5.31 -3.05 27.64
C PRO A 134 -5.66 -2.22 28.89
N GLY A 135 -5.22 -0.96 28.94
CA GLY A 135 -5.53 -0.01 30.02
C GLY A 135 -6.70 0.94 29.74
N ALA A 136 -7.36 0.82 28.58
CA ALA A 136 -8.54 1.62 28.29
C ALA A 136 -9.76 1.11 29.08
N PRO A 137 -10.77 1.96 29.35
CA PRO A 137 -12.05 1.51 29.89
C PRO A 137 -12.60 0.36 29.06
N ALA A 138 -13.31 -0.58 29.71
CA ALA A 138 -13.89 -1.72 29.03
C ALA A 138 -14.75 -1.25 27.84
N TRP A 139 -14.47 -1.80 26.67
CA TRP A 139 -15.32 -1.64 25.49
C TRP A 139 -16.75 -2.06 25.85
N ASN A 140 -17.74 -1.35 25.31
CA ASN A 140 -19.16 -1.49 25.66
C ASN A 140 -19.59 -0.99 27.05
N ALA A 141 -18.73 -0.33 27.83
CA ALA A 141 -19.18 0.26 29.10
C ALA A 141 -19.96 1.57 28.91
N GLY A 142 -19.95 2.15 27.72
CA GLY A 142 -20.74 3.35 27.38
C GLY A 142 -22.14 2.99 26.87
N THR A 143 -23.09 3.90 27.05
CA THR A 143 -24.46 3.74 26.54
C THR A 143 -24.57 4.41 25.17
N PRO A 144 -24.95 3.69 24.10
CA PRO A 144 -25.17 4.29 22.78
C PRO A 144 -26.21 5.41 22.82
N ILE A 145 -26.00 6.45 22.00
CA ILE A 145 -27.01 7.47 21.74
C ILE A 145 -27.99 6.89 20.73
N GLU A 146 -29.20 6.63 21.19
CA GLU A 146 -30.31 6.23 20.34
C GLU A 146 -30.86 7.45 19.60
N LEU A 147 -30.80 7.41 18.27
CA LEU A 147 -31.50 8.35 17.40
C LEU A 147 -32.68 7.58 16.79
N GLY A 148 -33.89 8.12 16.91
CA GLY A 148 -35.11 7.53 16.36
C GLY A 148 -35.11 7.44 14.84
N GLU A 149 -36.28 7.17 14.26
CA GLU A 149 -36.43 7.20 12.80
C GLU A 149 -36.22 8.64 12.28
N PRO A 150 -35.49 8.80 11.15
CA PRO A 150 -35.22 10.12 10.62
C PRO A 150 -36.52 10.80 10.17
N PRO A 151 -36.81 12.03 10.60
CA PRO A 151 -37.95 12.79 10.10
C PRO A 151 -37.76 13.15 8.61
N PRO A 152 -38.82 13.65 7.94
CA PRO A 152 -38.69 14.24 6.60
C PRO A 152 -37.56 15.28 6.56
N PRO A 153 -36.71 15.28 5.52
CA PRO A 153 -35.55 16.16 5.47
C PRO A 153 -35.89 17.65 5.57
N ASP A 154 -35.21 18.38 6.47
CA ASP A 154 -35.33 19.83 6.61
C ASP A 154 -33.94 20.52 6.58
N PRO A 155 -33.32 20.62 5.40
CA PRO A 155 -32.03 21.27 5.25
C PRO A 155 -32.09 22.80 5.48
N VAL A 156 -33.28 23.41 5.46
CA VAL A 156 -33.45 24.86 5.69
C VAL A 156 -33.33 25.16 7.18
N ARG A 157 -34.01 24.38 8.03
CA ARG A 157 -33.81 24.41 9.49
C ARG A 157 -32.36 24.10 9.84
N GLY A 158 -31.78 23.08 9.20
CA GLY A 158 -30.36 22.73 9.38
C GLY A 158 -29.40 23.86 9.03
N ALA A 159 -29.61 24.56 7.92
CA ALA A 159 -28.79 25.70 7.52
C ALA A 159 -28.88 26.86 8.52
N ALA A 160 -30.04 27.09 9.13
CA ALA A 160 -30.21 28.09 10.19
C ALA A 160 -29.42 27.70 11.44
N LEU A 161 -29.55 26.44 11.89
CA LEU A 161 -28.81 25.90 13.03
C LEU A 161 -27.29 25.90 12.80
N TRP A 162 -26.83 25.57 11.60
CA TRP A 162 -25.41 25.59 11.22
C TRP A 162 -24.78 26.97 11.52
N ARG A 163 -25.48 28.05 11.16
CA ARG A 163 -25.04 29.42 11.47
C ARG A 163 -25.15 29.74 12.96
N ASP A 164 -26.29 29.43 13.58
CA ASP A 164 -26.57 29.75 14.99
C ASP A 164 -25.59 29.06 15.96
N LYS A 165 -25.25 27.79 15.69
CA LYS A 165 -24.34 27.00 16.53
C LYS A 165 -22.86 27.23 16.23
N GLY A 166 -22.55 28.19 15.36
CA GLY A 166 -21.17 28.59 15.06
C GLY A 166 -20.36 27.58 14.26
N CYS A 167 -21.00 26.62 13.58
CA CYS A 167 -20.32 25.62 12.75
C CYS A 167 -19.36 26.23 11.70
N PRO A 168 -19.69 27.37 11.03
CA PRO A 168 -18.78 28.03 10.08
C PRO A 168 -17.44 28.47 10.67
N ALA A 169 -17.32 28.67 11.99
CA ALA A 169 -16.06 29.10 12.60
C ALA A 169 -14.93 28.08 12.35
N CYS A 170 -15.26 26.79 12.38
CA CYS A 170 -14.33 25.70 12.07
C CYS A 170 -14.49 25.18 10.64
N HIS A 171 -15.72 24.98 10.18
CA HIS A 171 -15.99 24.34 8.89
C HIS A 171 -15.99 25.30 7.70
N GLY A 172 -16.05 26.61 7.92
CA GLY A 172 -16.19 27.62 6.86
C GLY A 172 -17.65 27.80 6.40
N ALA A 173 -17.92 28.93 5.74
CA ALA A 173 -19.25 29.20 5.17
C ALA A 173 -19.57 28.28 3.98
N ALA A 174 -18.53 27.86 3.25
CA ALA A 174 -18.62 26.88 2.15
C ALA A 174 -18.57 25.42 2.64
N ALA A 175 -18.35 25.19 3.95
CA ALA A 175 -18.13 23.87 4.54
C ALA A 175 -16.90 23.11 4.00
N ASP A 176 -15.92 23.84 3.46
CA ASP A 176 -14.66 23.33 2.90
C ASP A 176 -13.57 23.04 3.95
N GLY A 177 -13.84 23.30 5.23
CA GLY A 177 -12.90 23.14 6.33
C GLY A 177 -11.97 24.34 6.54
N HIS A 178 -12.16 25.44 5.81
CA HIS A 178 -11.34 26.65 5.90
C HIS A 178 -11.99 27.76 6.73
N GLY A 179 -12.68 27.39 7.82
CA GLY A 179 -13.20 28.37 8.77
C GLY A 179 -12.08 29.17 9.46
N PRO A 180 -12.36 30.40 9.93
CA PRO A 180 -11.34 31.28 10.53
C PRO A 180 -10.65 30.67 11.74
N SER A 181 -11.23 29.67 12.41
CA SER A 181 -10.62 28.98 13.55
C SER A 181 -9.89 27.68 13.15
N SER A 182 -10.00 27.21 11.91
CA SER A 182 -9.50 25.88 11.52
C SER A 182 -7.98 25.77 11.56
N PHE A 183 -7.26 26.86 11.26
CA PHE A 183 -5.78 26.90 11.28
C PHE A 183 -5.17 26.62 12.67
N ALA A 184 -5.91 26.91 13.74
CA ALA A 184 -5.47 26.70 15.12
C ALA A 184 -5.75 25.28 15.63
N LEU A 185 -6.50 24.46 14.88
CA LEU A 185 -6.87 23.12 15.30
C LEU A 185 -5.78 22.12 14.96
N ARG A 186 -5.43 21.27 15.93
CA ARG A 186 -4.53 20.12 15.71
C ARG A 186 -5.04 19.17 14.62
N ALA A 187 -6.36 19.04 14.52
CA ALA A 187 -7.04 18.24 13.51
C ALA A 187 -8.17 19.10 12.89
N PRO A 188 -7.87 19.88 11.84
CA PRO A 188 -8.88 20.71 11.19
C PRO A 188 -9.98 19.85 10.54
N PRO A 189 -11.20 20.39 10.34
CA PRO A 189 -12.23 19.69 9.58
C PRO A 189 -11.77 19.45 8.15
N TYR A 190 -12.24 18.34 7.58
CA TYR A 190 -12.09 18.10 6.16
C TYR A 190 -13.24 18.78 5.40
N ASP A 191 -13.08 18.88 4.09
CA ASP A 191 -14.07 19.43 3.18
C ASP A 191 -15.35 18.57 3.14
N LEU A 192 -16.44 19.10 3.70
CA LEU A 192 -17.75 18.43 3.78
C LEU A 192 -18.55 18.54 2.48
N THR A 193 -18.07 19.29 1.48
CA THR A 193 -18.61 19.20 0.11
C THR A 193 -18.26 17.87 -0.55
N THR A 194 -17.30 17.14 0.03
CA THR A 194 -16.90 15.79 -0.37
C THR A 194 -17.67 14.69 0.38
N VAL A 195 -17.19 13.44 0.31
CA VAL A 195 -17.82 12.32 0.99
C VAL A 195 -17.62 12.40 2.51
N LEU A 196 -18.69 12.15 3.28
CA LEU A 196 -18.60 12.03 4.73
C LEU A 196 -17.68 10.85 5.12
N HIS A 197 -16.68 11.10 5.97
CA HIS A 197 -15.70 10.09 6.37
C HIS A 197 -16.21 9.05 7.39
N ARG A 198 -17.40 9.24 7.99
CA ARG A 198 -17.92 8.29 8.99
C ARG A 198 -18.27 6.94 8.34
N PRO A 199 -17.77 5.81 8.88
CA PRO A 199 -18.14 4.45 8.44
C PRO A 199 -19.65 4.26 8.45
N ARG A 200 -20.19 3.67 7.38
CA ARG A 200 -21.62 3.41 7.19
C ARG A 200 -21.88 2.54 5.97
N GLU A 201 -23.06 1.92 5.93
CA GLU A 201 -23.63 1.39 4.70
C GLU A 201 -23.82 2.47 3.63
N PRO A 202 -23.77 2.12 2.33
CA PRO A 202 -24.09 3.06 1.27
C PRO A 202 -25.58 3.41 1.28
N GLY A 203 -25.91 4.67 0.99
CA GLY A 203 -27.28 5.12 0.85
C GLY A 203 -27.55 6.49 1.50
N PRO A 204 -28.59 7.21 1.06
CA PRO A 204 -28.89 8.55 1.54
C PRO A 204 -29.31 8.56 3.02
N GLU A 205 -30.10 7.58 3.48
CA GLU A 205 -30.52 7.52 4.88
C GLU A 205 -29.37 7.16 5.82
N ALA A 206 -28.53 6.18 5.43
CA ALA A 206 -27.32 5.83 6.17
C ALA A 206 -26.35 7.03 6.25
N TYR A 207 -26.25 7.83 5.18
CA TYR A 207 -25.50 9.10 5.21
C TYR A 207 -26.07 10.06 6.25
N ARG A 208 -27.38 10.33 6.21
CA ARG A 208 -28.05 11.24 7.15
C ARG A 208 -27.84 10.79 8.60
N ARG A 209 -28.05 9.50 8.88
CA ARG A 209 -27.83 8.92 10.22
C ARG A 209 -26.37 9.04 10.66
N ALA A 210 -25.41 8.79 9.78
CA ALA A 210 -23.99 8.95 10.10
C ALA A 210 -23.61 10.42 10.37
N ALA A 211 -24.17 11.37 9.62
CA ALA A 211 -23.99 12.80 9.89
C ALA A 211 -24.61 13.18 11.25
N ALA A 212 -25.85 12.76 11.51
CA ALA A 212 -26.55 13.00 12.77
C ALA A 212 -25.77 12.42 13.97
N LEU A 213 -25.30 11.18 13.87
CA LEU A 213 -24.45 10.56 14.90
C LEU A 213 -23.15 11.33 15.09
N SER A 214 -22.48 11.80 14.03
CA SER A 214 -21.25 12.60 14.18
C SER A 214 -21.47 13.89 14.96
N ILE A 215 -22.63 14.53 14.78
CA ILE A 215 -23.02 15.75 15.49
C ILE A 215 -23.43 15.41 16.94
N ALA A 216 -24.24 14.37 17.12
CA ALA A 216 -24.70 13.93 18.43
C ALA A 216 -23.55 13.47 19.33
N THR A 217 -22.68 12.60 18.82
CA THR A 217 -21.63 11.93 19.61
C THR A 217 -20.36 12.76 19.74
N GLY A 218 -20.21 13.83 18.95
CA GLY A 218 -18.93 14.50 18.71
C GLY A 218 -17.90 13.56 18.09
N LEU A 219 -16.67 14.06 17.88
CA LEU A 219 -15.56 13.26 17.33
C LEU A 219 -14.36 13.27 18.29
N THR A 220 -14.17 12.14 18.99
CA THR A 220 -13.08 11.95 19.97
C THR A 220 -11.71 12.24 19.35
N GLY A 221 -10.86 12.93 20.12
CA GLY A 221 -9.52 13.34 19.69
C GLY A 221 -9.51 14.52 18.70
N THR A 222 -10.63 15.22 18.53
CA THR A 222 -10.74 16.48 17.76
C THR A 222 -11.44 17.56 18.58
N ALA A 223 -11.54 18.78 18.03
CA ALA A 223 -12.28 19.87 18.63
C ALA A 223 -13.80 19.82 18.37
N MET A 224 -14.31 18.82 17.63
CA MET A 224 -15.73 18.69 17.34
C MET A 224 -16.51 18.20 18.57
N PRO A 225 -17.34 19.04 19.21
CA PRO A 225 -18.02 18.70 20.46
C PRO A 225 -19.23 17.78 20.21
N SER A 226 -19.80 17.27 21.30
CA SER A 226 -21.09 16.58 21.29
C SER A 226 -22.24 17.60 21.39
N PHE A 227 -23.27 17.40 20.59
CA PHE A 227 -24.53 18.15 20.67
C PHE A 227 -25.70 17.33 21.24
N ALA A 228 -25.45 16.08 21.64
CA ALA A 228 -26.44 15.29 22.35
C ALA A 228 -26.78 15.95 23.70
N GLY A 229 -28.07 16.07 24.00
CA GLY A 229 -28.56 16.73 25.22
C GLY A 229 -28.48 18.26 25.20
N THR A 230 -27.86 18.89 24.20
CA THR A 230 -27.86 20.34 24.03
C THR A 230 -28.82 20.81 22.92
N LEU A 231 -29.15 19.91 21.99
CA LEU A 231 -30.16 20.13 20.95
C LEU A 231 -31.26 19.08 21.02
N PRO A 232 -32.51 19.43 20.66
CA PRO A 232 -33.55 18.44 20.38
C PRO A 232 -33.12 17.48 19.26
N GLU A 233 -33.58 16.24 19.30
CA GLU A 233 -33.23 15.24 18.29
C GLU A 233 -33.60 15.68 16.86
N ALA A 234 -34.76 16.30 16.67
CA ALA A 234 -35.18 16.84 15.39
C ALA A 234 -34.20 17.88 14.82
N ASP A 235 -33.54 18.67 15.68
CA ASP A 235 -32.54 19.66 15.27
C ASP A 235 -31.20 18.99 14.89
N LEU A 236 -30.86 17.85 15.49
CA LEU A 236 -29.71 17.03 15.06
C LEU A 236 -29.94 16.45 13.67
N TRP A 237 -31.15 15.95 13.38
CA TRP A 237 -31.55 15.49 12.05
C TRP A 237 -31.54 16.62 11.03
N ALA A 238 -32.10 17.79 11.35
CA ALA A 238 -32.08 18.95 10.45
C ALA A 238 -30.63 19.38 10.11
N LEU A 239 -29.72 19.43 11.09
CA LEU A 239 -28.30 19.69 10.83
C LEU A 239 -27.68 18.62 9.91
N ALA A 240 -28.00 17.35 10.10
CA ALA A 240 -27.55 16.27 9.23
C ALA A 240 -28.07 16.42 7.79
N ASP A 241 -29.32 16.89 7.62
CA ASP A 241 -29.92 17.17 6.32
C ASP A 241 -29.19 18.30 5.60
N HIS A 242 -28.77 19.33 6.34
CA HIS A 242 -27.95 20.39 5.80
C HIS A 242 -26.59 19.86 5.31
N VAL A 243 -25.91 19.03 6.11
CA VAL A 243 -24.64 18.40 5.71
C VAL A 243 -24.83 17.54 4.46
N ALA A 244 -25.91 16.75 4.40
CA ALA A 244 -26.24 15.95 3.21
C ALA A 244 -26.52 16.83 1.97
N ALA A 245 -27.20 17.97 2.15
CA ALA A 245 -27.47 18.91 1.06
C ALA A 245 -26.20 19.62 0.55
N ILE A 246 -25.19 19.83 1.40
CA ILE A 246 -23.89 20.37 1.01
C ILE A 246 -23.15 19.35 0.12
N ALA A 247 -23.04 18.10 0.55
CA ALA A 247 -22.39 17.04 -0.21
C ALA A 247 -23.11 16.73 -1.53
N GLY A 248 -24.44 16.83 -1.55
CA GLY A 248 -25.31 16.63 -2.72
C GLY A 248 -25.05 17.54 -3.92
N ARG A 249 -24.27 18.62 -3.75
CA ARG A 249 -23.97 19.60 -4.81
C ARG A 249 -22.92 19.13 -5.81
N ASP A 250 -22.20 18.03 -5.56
CA ASP A 250 -21.13 17.53 -6.47
C ASP A 250 -20.90 16.00 -6.42
N VAL A 251 -21.90 15.18 -6.09
CA VAL A 251 -21.74 13.72 -5.89
C VAL A 251 -21.32 12.98 -7.17
N LEU A 252 -21.59 13.53 -8.35
CA LEU A 252 -21.15 12.97 -9.64
C LEU A 252 -19.65 13.20 -9.92
N GLY A 253 -19.01 14.21 -9.30
CA GLY A 253 -17.57 14.46 -9.42
C GLY A 253 -16.69 13.60 -8.49
N LEU A 254 -17.29 13.03 -7.44
CA LEU A 254 -16.56 12.45 -6.29
C LEU A 254 -16.26 10.95 -6.40
N LEU A 255 -16.95 10.21 -7.26
CA LEU A 255 -16.56 8.83 -7.60
C LEU A 255 -15.25 8.77 -8.42
N THR A 256 -14.75 9.93 -8.85
CA THR A 256 -13.64 10.07 -9.79
C THR A 256 -12.34 10.62 -9.17
N LEU A 257 -12.33 11.05 -7.90
CA LEU A 257 -11.27 11.93 -7.36
C LEU A 257 -10.39 11.40 -6.22
N GLN A 258 -10.46 10.11 -5.85
CA GLN A 258 -9.58 9.58 -4.79
C GLN A 258 -8.28 8.93 -5.26
N ARG A 259 -7.96 8.93 -6.56
CA ARG A 259 -6.76 8.24 -7.06
C ARG A 259 -5.58 9.21 -7.24
N GLY A 260 -4.50 8.96 -6.50
CA GLY A 260 -3.20 9.60 -6.74
C GLY A 260 -3.06 11.04 -6.25
N ARG A 261 -3.64 11.40 -5.09
CA ARG A 261 -3.40 12.73 -4.50
C ARG A 261 -1.89 12.89 -4.25
N ALA A 262 -1.29 13.86 -4.94
CA ALA A 262 0.10 14.22 -4.80
C ALA A 262 0.48 14.39 -3.32
N LEU A 263 1.65 13.87 -2.92
CA LEU A 263 2.25 14.16 -1.62
C LEU A 263 2.32 15.67 -1.43
N SER A 264 1.94 16.14 -0.24
CA SER A 264 1.98 17.59 0.04
C SER A 264 3.42 18.12 -0.06
N PRO A 265 3.63 19.36 -0.56
CA PRO A 265 4.96 19.98 -0.57
C PRO A 265 5.63 19.97 0.81
N ALA A 266 4.85 20.12 1.89
CA ALA A 266 5.34 20.06 3.26
C ALA A 266 5.86 18.66 3.65
N ALA A 267 5.20 17.58 3.24
CA ALA A 267 5.69 16.21 3.49
C ALA A 267 6.98 15.92 2.72
N ILE A 268 7.07 16.39 1.47
CA ILE A 268 8.29 16.26 0.65
C ILE A 268 9.43 17.06 1.28
N ALA A 269 9.17 18.32 1.68
CA ALA A 269 10.16 19.17 2.34
C ALA A 269 10.62 18.60 3.69
N ALA A 270 9.69 18.05 4.49
CA ALA A 270 10.00 17.40 5.76
C ALA A 270 10.90 16.17 5.58
N ASP A 271 10.62 15.29 4.60
CA ASP A 271 11.51 14.17 4.29
C ASP A 271 12.88 14.65 3.78
N ARG A 272 12.92 15.66 2.91
CA ARG A 272 14.19 16.24 2.43
C ARG A 272 15.03 16.86 3.56
N ALA A 273 14.39 17.52 4.52
CA ALA A 273 15.03 18.14 5.68
C ALA A 273 15.44 17.11 6.75
N ALA A 274 14.75 15.97 6.82
CA ALA A 274 15.14 14.88 7.70
C ALA A 274 16.49 14.30 7.26
N PRO A 275 17.43 14.08 8.21
CA PRO A 275 18.67 13.37 7.92
C PRO A 275 18.32 12.07 7.20
N LEU A 276 19.08 11.76 6.15
CA LEU A 276 19.01 10.44 5.53
C LEU A 276 19.36 9.41 6.61
N ALA A 277 18.35 8.84 7.26
CA ALA A 277 18.56 7.74 8.17
C ALA A 277 19.23 6.62 7.36
N ALA A 278 20.30 6.04 7.89
CA ALA A 278 21.05 4.96 7.24
C ALA A 278 20.23 3.67 7.02
N GLY A 279 18.94 3.68 7.34
CA GLY A 279 18.00 2.59 7.21
C GLY A 279 16.70 3.03 7.85
N ALA A 280 15.74 3.44 7.04
CA ALA A 280 14.36 3.50 7.48
C ALA A 280 13.56 2.71 6.45
N TRP A 281 13.50 1.41 6.68
CA TRP A 281 12.27 0.69 6.35
C TRP A 281 11.09 1.53 6.89
N PRO A 282 10.13 1.98 6.06
CA PRO A 282 9.10 2.91 6.52
C PRO A 282 8.12 2.28 7.52
N GLY A 283 8.10 0.95 7.62
CA GLY A 283 7.20 0.19 8.48
C GLY A 283 7.83 -0.33 9.75
N LEU A 284 7.43 0.22 10.88
CA LEU A 284 7.75 -0.45 12.13
C LEU A 284 6.92 -1.74 12.20
N GLY A 285 7.47 -2.83 11.63
CA GLY A 285 7.26 -4.19 12.12
C GLY A 285 7.62 -4.25 13.61
N ASP A 286 7.41 -5.38 14.28
CA ASP A 286 7.80 -5.45 15.70
C ASP A 286 9.29 -5.19 15.85
N GLY A 287 9.75 -5.00 17.09
CA GLY A 287 11.17 -4.73 17.35
C GLY A 287 12.08 -5.76 16.66
N ASP A 288 11.60 -6.99 16.49
CA ASP A 288 12.33 -8.08 15.86
C ASP A 288 12.33 -7.98 14.33
N GLU A 289 11.18 -7.72 13.68
CA GLU A 289 11.13 -7.49 12.23
C GLU A 289 12.00 -6.30 11.81
N VAL A 290 11.94 -5.20 12.56
CA VAL A 290 12.77 -4.01 12.28
C VAL A 290 14.25 -4.30 12.54
N ALA A 291 14.58 -5.04 13.60
CA ALA A 291 15.98 -5.43 13.85
C ALA A 291 16.53 -6.33 12.72
N VAL A 292 15.69 -7.12 12.07
CA VAL A 292 16.10 -8.11 11.06
C VAL A 292 16.05 -7.55 9.63
N PHE A 293 15.08 -6.68 9.31
CA PHE A 293 14.80 -6.18 7.97
C PHE A 293 14.83 -4.65 7.83
N GLY A 294 14.95 -3.91 8.94
CA GLY A 294 14.72 -2.45 8.99
C GLY A 294 15.81 -1.56 8.38
N GLY A 295 16.98 -2.13 8.07
CA GLY A 295 18.13 -1.42 7.51
C GLY A 295 18.81 -2.18 6.37
N PRO A 296 19.90 -1.64 5.81
CA PRO A 296 20.78 -2.39 4.93
C PRO A 296 21.13 -3.73 5.56
N ILE A 297 21.20 -4.79 4.76
CA ILE A 297 21.51 -6.12 5.28
C ILE A 297 22.92 -6.06 5.85
N ALA A 298 23.05 -6.28 7.17
CA ALA A 298 24.35 -6.36 7.81
C ALA A 298 25.16 -7.56 7.24
N PRO A 299 26.50 -7.48 7.22
CA PRO A 299 27.33 -8.63 6.90
C PRO A 299 26.95 -9.84 7.73
N GLN A 300 26.89 -11.00 7.11
CA GLN A 300 26.59 -12.28 7.76
C GLN A 300 27.75 -12.73 8.67
N GLY A 301 28.98 -12.26 8.40
CA GLY A 301 30.17 -12.66 9.13
C GLY A 301 30.60 -14.08 8.80
N ALA A 302 31.44 -14.69 9.64
CA ALA A 302 31.88 -16.06 9.43
C ALA A 302 30.72 -17.06 9.66
N PRO A 303 30.54 -18.07 8.79
CA PRO A 303 29.51 -19.09 8.99
C PRO A 303 29.79 -19.90 10.26
N PRO A 304 28.76 -20.26 11.04
CA PRO A 304 28.91 -21.18 12.16
C PRO A 304 29.55 -22.50 11.70
N PRO A 305 30.51 -23.07 12.46
CA PRO A 305 31.17 -24.33 12.10
C PRO A 305 30.22 -25.53 11.98
N SER A 306 29.01 -25.42 12.55
CA SER A 306 27.97 -26.44 12.48
C SER A 306 27.25 -26.50 11.13
N LEU A 307 27.40 -25.49 10.28
CA LEU A 307 26.74 -25.47 8.96
C LEU A 307 27.47 -26.37 7.97
N ALA A 308 26.71 -27.14 7.19
CA ALA A 308 27.28 -27.89 6.07
C ALA A 308 27.89 -26.92 5.04
N PRO A 309 28.85 -27.34 4.19
CA PRO A 309 29.50 -26.42 3.23
C PRO A 309 28.53 -25.68 2.30
N ALA A 310 27.43 -26.33 1.88
CA ALA A 310 26.39 -25.68 1.08
C ALA A 310 25.60 -24.63 1.88
N GLU A 311 25.44 -24.85 3.17
CA GLU A 311 24.78 -23.94 4.11
C GLU A 311 25.73 -22.80 4.55
N ALA A 312 27.03 -23.03 4.56
CA ALA A 312 28.05 -22.03 4.88
C ALA A 312 28.38 -21.11 3.69
N SER A 313 27.51 -21.01 2.69
CA SER A 313 27.71 -20.20 1.49
C SER A 313 26.54 -19.25 1.23
N LEU A 314 26.86 -18.05 0.76
CA LEU A 314 25.90 -17.03 0.33
C LEU A 314 25.60 -17.07 -1.17
N ALA A 315 26.35 -17.87 -1.94
CA ALA A 315 26.16 -17.97 -3.39
C ALA A 315 24.86 -18.72 -3.70
N ALA A 316 24.01 -18.14 -4.54
CA ALA A 316 22.69 -18.71 -4.85
C ALA A 316 22.76 -20.13 -5.42
N ARG A 317 23.82 -20.43 -6.18
CA ARG A 317 24.09 -21.78 -6.73
C ARG A 317 24.18 -22.88 -5.67
N GLN A 318 24.55 -22.56 -4.42
CA GLN A 318 24.59 -23.57 -3.36
C GLN A 318 23.18 -23.90 -2.86
N CYS A 319 22.25 -22.94 -2.90
CA CYS A 319 20.84 -23.17 -2.58
C CYS A 319 20.20 -24.15 -3.58
N ALA A 320 20.65 -24.15 -4.84
CA ALA A 320 20.15 -25.04 -5.90
C ALA A 320 20.28 -26.54 -5.57
N ARG A 321 21.20 -26.91 -4.66
CA ARG A 321 21.40 -28.31 -4.24
C ARG A 321 20.16 -28.92 -3.59
N CYS A 322 19.38 -28.11 -2.87
CA CYS A 322 18.14 -28.53 -2.21
C CYS A 322 16.90 -27.86 -2.79
N HIS A 323 17.07 -26.67 -3.39
CA HIS A 323 15.98 -25.83 -3.91
C HIS A 323 16.11 -25.62 -5.42
N ALA A 324 16.33 -26.71 -6.17
CA ALA A 324 16.62 -26.66 -7.60
C ALA A 324 15.49 -25.99 -8.42
N LYS A 325 14.22 -26.18 -8.03
CA LYS A 325 13.07 -25.51 -8.67
C LYS A 325 13.16 -24.00 -8.50
N GLN A 326 13.23 -23.53 -7.25
CA GLN A 326 13.28 -22.10 -6.92
C GLN A 326 14.51 -21.43 -7.53
N TYR A 327 15.66 -22.12 -7.55
CA TYR A 327 16.87 -21.60 -8.19
C TYR A 327 16.67 -21.37 -9.69
N ARG A 328 16.11 -22.34 -10.43
CA ARG A 328 15.87 -22.18 -11.88
C ARG A 328 14.90 -21.03 -12.19
N GLU A 329 13.85 -20.90 -11.39
CA GLU A 329 12.89 -19.79 -11.51
C GLU A 329 13.60 -18.44 -11.30
N TRP A 330 14.32 -18.30 -10.19
CA TRP A 330 15.08 -17.10 -9.86
C TRP A 330 16.16 -16.78 -10.90
N GLU A 331 16.86 -17.78 -11.42
CA GLU A 331 17.96 -17.60 -12.39
C GLU A 331 17.50 -16.89 -13.68
N THR A 332 16.22 -17.08 -14.06
CA THR A 332 15.60 -16.41 -15.21
C THR A 332 14.94 -15.06 -14.88
N SER A 333 14.88 -14.69 -13.60
CA SER A 333 14.19 -13.48 -13.13
C SER A 333 15.02 -12.20 -13.28
N LEU A 334 14.34 -11.05 -13.23
CA LEU A 334 15.03 -9.76 -13.12
C LEU A 334 15.69 -9.53 -11.77
N HIS A 335 15.30 -10.25 -10.71
CA HIS A 335 16.00 -10.21 -9.42
C HIS A 335 17.43 -10.73 -9.56
N ARG A 336 17.62 -11.86 -10.26
CA ARG A 336 18.96 -12.37 -10.62
C ARG A 336 19.75 -11.37 -11.46
N ALA A 337 19.07 -10.66 -12.35
CA ALA A 337 19.68 -9.73 -13.28
C ALA A 337 19.67 -8.27 -12.79
N ALA A 338 19.42 -8.05 -11.50
CA ALA A 338 19.23 -6.72 -10.91
C ALA A 338 20.52 -5.90 -10.91
N ALA A 339 21.67 -6.52 -10.65
CA ALA A 339 23.00 -5.94 -10.85
C ALA A 339 23.37 -5.90 -12.36
N SER A 340 22.53 -5.22 -13.15
CA SER A 340 22.62 -5.21 -14.61
C SER A 340 23.85 -4.44 -15.12
N PRO A 341 24.31 -4.68 -16.37
CA PRO A 341 25.40 -3.92 -16.96
C PRO A 341 25.18 -2.39 -16.91
N GLY A 342 23.95 -1.94 -17.17
CA GLY A 342 23.60 -0.52 -17.15
C GLY A 342 23.64 0.09 -15.76
N LEU A 343 23.29 -0.69 -14.74
CA LEU A 343 23.49 -0.30 -13.35
C LEU A 343 24.99 -0.21 -13.02
N LEU A 344 25.77 -1.25 -13.34
CA LEU A 344 27.21 -1.29 -13.06
C LEU A 344 27.97 -0.14 -13.75
N ALA A 345 27.58 0.22 -14.97
CA ALA A 345 28.12 1.38 -15.68
C ALA A 345 27.92 2.70 -14.92
N GLN A 346 26.84 2.82 -14.15
CA GLN A 346 26.56 3.99 -13.31
C GLN A 346 27.26 3.86 -11.96
N THR A 347 27.08 2.73 -11.26
CA THR A 347 27.55 2.56 -9.88
C THR A 347 29.06 2.45 -9.74
N GLU A 348 29.77 1.93 -10.75
CA GLU A 348 31.23 1.74 -10.67
C GLU A 348 32.01 2.93 -11.27
N TYR A 349 31.36 3.83 -12.01
CA TYR A 349 32.05 4.89 -12.78
C TYR A 349 31.46 6.30 -12.62
N GLU A 350 30.17 6.46 -12.28
CA GLU A 350 29.49 7.78 -12.28
C GLU A 350 29.03 8.21 -10.88
N LEU A 351 28.56 7.26 -10.07
CA LEU A 351 27.93 7.56 -8.80
C LEU A 351 28.93 7.70 -7.65
N ALA A 352 28.70 8.69 -6.79
CA ALA A 352 29.40 8.82 -5.52
C ALA A 352 29.16 7.58 -4.62
N PRO A 353 30.04 7.27 -3.66
CA PRO A 353 29.92 6.08 -2.80
C PRO A 353 28.57 5.94 -2.10
N ASP A 354 28.03 7.03 -1.57
CA ASP A 354 26.72 7.02 -0.90
C ASP A 354 25.59 6.68 -1.89
N ASP A 355 25.61 7.29 -3.06
CA ASP A 355 24.62 7.07 -4.13
C ASP A 355 24.66 5.64 -4.64
N ARG A 356 25.88 5.11 -4.86
CA ARG A 356 26.11 3.70 -5.18
C ARG A 356 25.50 2.79 -4.12
N ALA A 357 25.79 3.03 -2.83
CA ALA A 357 25.23 2.23 -1.76
C ALA A 357 23.70 2.25 -1.77
N ARG A 358 23.07 3.39 -2.12
CA ARG A 358 21.60 3.48 -2.25
C ARG A 358 21.05 2.57 -3.34
N CYS A 359 21.70 2.53 -4.50
CA CYS A 359 21.30 1.65 -5.60
C CYS A 359 21.48 0.16 -5.23
N LEU A 360 22.62 -0.18 -4.65
CA LEU A 360 22.95 -1.57 -4.32
C LEU A 360 22.03 -2.15 -3.24
N ARG A 361 21.41 -1.34 -2.37
CA ARG A 361 20.37 -1.82 -1.43
C ARG A 361 19.23 -2.59 -2.08
N CYS A 362 18.92 -2.32 -3.35
CA CYS A 362 17.85 -3.03 -4.06
C CYS A 362 18.42 -4.00 -5.10
N HIS A 363 19.52 -3.61 -5.76
CA HIS A 363 20.07 -4.32 -6.90
C HIS A 363 21.12 -5.40 -6.54
N ALA A 364 21.74 -5.30 -5.37
CA ALA A 364 22.69 -6.27 -4.81
C ALA A 364 22.69 -6.11 -3.26
N PRO A 365 21.60 -6.54 -2.59
CA PRO A 365 21.28 -6.13 -1.24
C PRO A 365 22.17 -6.73 -0.14
N LEU A 366 22.91 -7.81 -0.39
CA LEU A 366 23.83 -8.39 0.59
C LEU A 366 25.08 -7.51 0.73
N ALA A 367 25.49 -7.21 1.96
CA ALA A 367 26.69 -6.42 2.20
C ALA A 367 27.96 -7.02 1.54
N GLU A 368 28.08 -8.35 1.50
CA GLU A 368 29.21 -9.05 0.89
C GLU A 368 29.35 -8.80 -0.62
N GLN A 369 28.24 -8.47 -1.30
CA GLN A 369 28.26 -8.15 -2.74
C GLN A 369 29.03 -6.87 -3.05
N ALA A 370 29.21 -5.97 -2.07
CA ALA A 370 30.04 -4.79 -2.24
C ALA A 370 31.51 -5.16 -2.52
N GLY A 371 32.03 -6.20 -1.87
CA GLY A 371 33.42 -6.65 -2.00
C GLY A 371 33.64 -7.83 -2.96
N ASP A 372 32.60 -8.59 -3.29
CA ASP A 372 32.70 -9.81 -4.10
C ASP A 372 31.89 -9.69 -5.40
N PRO A 373 32.56 -9.53 -6.56
CA PRO A 373 31.90 -9.46 -7.87
C PRO A 373 31.10 -10.71 -8.25
N ALA A 374 31.52 -11.90 -7.79
CA ALA A 374 30.81 -13.13 -8.08
C ALA A 374 29.47 -13.16 -7.33
N LEU A 375 29.47 -12.81 -6.04
CA LEU A 375 28.23 -12.63 -5.29
C LEU A 375 27.40 -11.48 -5.84
N ARG A 376 28.01 -10.35 -6.23
CA ARG A 376 27.30 -9.21 -6.82
C ARG A 376 26.55 -9.60 -8.08
N SER A 377 27.12 -10.51 -8.88
CA SER A 377 26.48 -11.01 -10.08
C SER A 377 25.16 -11.73 -9.79
N ASP A 378 24.93 -12.26 -8.58
CA ASP A 378 23.65 -12.87 -8.18
C ASP A 378 22.52 -11.82 -7.99
N GLY A 379 22.81 -10.51 -8.01
CA GLY A 379 21.78 -9.47 -7.90
C GLY A 379 20.99 -9.56 -6.59
N ALA A 380 19.66 -9.48 -6.65
CA ALA A 380 18.78 -9.78 -5.52
C ALA A 380 18.72 -11.31 -5.29
N SER A 381 19.70 -11.81 -4.54
CA SER A 381 19.98 -13.24 -4.39
C SER A 381 19.12 -13.93 -3.32
N CYS A 382 19.15 -15.27 -3.30
CA CYS A 382 18.48 -16.08 -2.28
C CYS A 382 18.89 -15.64 -0.86
N ALA A 383 20.19 -15.46 -0.63
CA ALA A 383 20.71 -15.02 0.67
C ALA A 383 20.30 -13.58 1.00
N GLY A 384 20.21 -12.68 0.00
CA GLY A 384 19.70 -11.33 0.19
C GLY A 384 18.28 -11.30 0.75
N CYS A 385 17.41 -12.18 0.24
CA CYS A 385 16.01 -12.25 0.69
C CYS A 385 15.82 -13.10 1.96
N HIS A 386 16.59 -14.18 2.13
CA HIS A 386 16.27 -15.23 3.10
C HIS A 386 17.29 -15.41 4.22
N VAL A 387 18.46 -14.77 4.22
CA VAL A 387 19.52 -15.07 5.21
C VAL A 387 19.85 -13.85 6.06
N ARG A 388 19.81 -14.02 7.39
CA ARG A 388 20.19 -13.00 8.39
C ARG A 388 20.96 -13.64 9.53
N GLY A 389 22.22 -13.28 9.71
CA GLY A 389 23.11 -13.90 10.70
C GLY A 389 23.24 -15.41 10.52
N TRP A 390 23.33 -15.88 9.27
CA TRP A 390 23.32 -17.30 8.90
C TRP A 390 22.05 -18.09 9.26
N VAL A 391 20.99 -17.41 9.70
CA VAL A 391 19.66 -18.00 9.91
C VAL A 391 18.80 -17.78 8.67
N ARG A 392 18.17 -18.85 8.18
CA ARG A 392 17.23 -18.77 7.06
C ARG A 392 15.88 -18.33 7.56
N ARG A 393 15.25 -17.47 6.79
CA ARG A 393 13.94 -16.91 7.08
C ARG A 393 13.02 -17.13 5.90
N GLY A 394 11.80 -17.56 6.17
CA GLY A 394 10.84 -17.89 5.12
C GLY A 394 9.40 -17.84 5.62
N PRO A 395 8.44 -18.02 4.72
CA PRO A 395 7.02 -18.06 5.10
C PRO A 395 6.73 -19.30 5.96
N PRO A 396 5.63 -19.29 6.75
CA PRO A 396 5.16 -20.46 7.48
C PRO A 396 4.99 -21.67 6.56
N ALA A 397 5.16 -22.89 7.08
CA ALA A 397 4.97 -24.09 6.28
C ALA A 397 3.50 -24.24 5.89
N VAL A 398 3.23 -24.52 4.60
CA VAL A 398 1.88 -24.83 4.10
C VAL A 398 1.45 -26.26 4.39
N ALA A 399 2.42 -27.15 4.66
CA ALA A 399 2.19 -28.52 5.07
C ALA A 399 3.35 -29.00 5.97
N PRO A 400 3.14 -30.01 6.83
CA PRO A 400 4.22 -30.62 7.60
C PRO A 400 5.32 -31.15 6.67
N SER A 401 6.58 -30.81 6.95
CA SER A 401 7.71 -31.41 6.23
C SER A 401 7.95 -32.84 6.72
N LEU A 402 7.99 -33.80 5.80
CA LEU A 402 8.42 -35.17 6.08
C LEU A 402 9.94 -35.28 6.29
N LEU A 403 10.69 -34.24 5.91
CA LEU A 403 12.14 -34.12 6.06
C LEU A 403 12.41 -32.98 7.03
N SER A 404 12.38 -33.28 8.33
CA SER A 404 13.00 -32.41 9.32
C SER A 404 14.51 -32.52 9.14
N ALA A 405 15.20 -31.39 8.95
CA ALA A 405 16.66 -31.32 9.00
C ALA A 405 17.04 -30.84 10.41
N PRO A 406 17.36 -31.76 11.35
CA PRO A 406 17.65 -31.39 12.73
C PRO A 406 18.86 -30.45 12.74
N GLY A 407 18.71 -29.27 13.34
CA GLY A 407 19.78 -28.27 13.44
C GLY A 407 19.89 -27.29 12.26
N TYR A 408 19.04 -27.39 11.23
CA TYR A 408 18.98 -26.36 10.17
C TYR A 408 18.43 -25.04 10.74
N PRO A 409 19.19 -23.93 10.74
CA PRO A 409 18.73 -22.67 11.34
C PRO A 409 17.65 -22.02 10.47
N LEU A 410 16.39 -22.24 10.83
CA LEU A 410 15.22 -21.72 10.14
C LEU A 410 14.27 -21.02 11.11
N VAL A 411 13.88 -19.80 10.76
CA VAL A 411 12.81 -19.04 11.41
C VAL A 411 11.72 -18.78 10.37
N THR A 412 10.47 -19.09 10.70
CA THR A 412 9.34 -18.74 9.84
C THR A 412 8.66 -17.45 10.31
N THR A 413 8.19 -16.63 9.38
CA THR A 413 7.50 -15.37 9.69
C THR A 413 6.43 -15.04 8.63
N GLY A 414 5.32 -14.46 9.09
CA GLY A 414 4.21 -13.99 8.25
C GLY A 414 4.59 -12.86 7.29
N LEU A 415 5.70 -12.15 7.53
CA LEU A 415 6.21 -11.07 6.66
C LEU A 415 6.35 -11.51 5.19
N TYR A 416 6.78 -12.75 4.93
CA TYR A 416 6.94 -13.25 3.55
C TYR A 416 5.61 -13.40 2.79
N GLU A 417 4.47 -13.30 3.47
CA GLU A 417 3.13 -13.35 2.90
C GLU A 417 2.46 -11.97 2.83
N ARG A 418 3.19 -10.89 3.16
CA ARG A 418 2.72 -9.50 3.13
C ARG A 418 3.43 -8.68 2.07
N SER A 419 2.72 -7.81 1.38
CA SER A 419 3.28 -6.97 0.31
C SER A 419 4.38 -6.01 0.81
N ASP A 420 4.42 -5.68 2.10
CA ASP A 420 5.43 -4.78 2.66
C ASP A 420 6.82 -5.42 2.73
N PHE A 421 6.94 -6.74 2.53
CA PHE A 421 8.23 -7.37 2.23
C PHE A 421 8.88 -6.82 0.96
N CYS A 422 8.08 -6.43 -0.05
CA CYS A 422 8.55 -5.91 -1.33
C CYS A 422 8.83 -4.40 -1.29
N LEU A 423 8.26 -3.69 -0.30
CA LEU A 423 8.30 -2.24 -0.15
C LEU A 423 9.71 -1.63 -0.27
N PRO A 424 10.78 -2.17 0.36
CA PRO A 424 12.09 -1.51 0.37
C PRO A 424 12.69 -1.25 -1.01
N CYS A 425 12.33 -2.09 -1.99
CA CYS A 425 12.82 -1.99 -3.37
C CYS A 425 11.77 -1.41 -4.32
N HIS A 426 10.48 -1.61 -4.04
CA HIS A 426 9.37 -1.23 -4.92
C HIS A 426 8.63 0.06 -4.50
N GLN A 427 9.12 0.76 -3.48
CA GLN A 427 8.66 2.08 -3.06
C GLN A 427 9.83 2.95 -2.64
N LEU A 428 10.06 4.04 -3.37
CA LEU A 428 11.06 5.02 -2.99
C LEU A 428 10.46 6.08 -2.03
N PRO A 429 11.31 6.71 -1.20
CA PRO A 429 10.89 7.74 -0.27
C PRO A 429 10.44 9.03 -0.99
N PRO A 430 9.61 9.86 -0.32
CA PRO A 430 9.11 11.13 -0.84
C PRO A 430 10.16 12.12 -1.38
N ARG A 431 11.40 12.11 -0.87
CA ARG A 431 12.46 13.03 -1.33
C ARG A 431 12.74 12.97 -2.83
N ASN A 432 12.53 11.80 -3.44
CA ASN A 432 12.70 11.55 -4.87
C ASN A 432 11.40 11.74 -5.67
N ALA A 433 10.41 12.43 -5.10
CA ALA A 433 9.13 12.63 -5.75
C ALA A 433 9.25 13.57 -6.95
N VAL A 434 8.59 13.19 -8.04
CA VAL A 434 8.40 13.96 -9.26
C VAL A 434 6.90 14.18 -9.42
N ALA A 435 6.46 15.43 -9.65
CA ALA A 435 5.03 15.77 -9.68
C ALA A 435 4.27 15.26 -8.43
N GLY A 436 4.89 15.39 -7.25
CA GLY A 436 4.31 14.98 -5.97
C GLY A 436 4.21 13.47 -5.74
N ARG A 437 4.84 12.63 -6.56
CA ARG A 437 4.80 11.16 -6.43
C ARG A 437 6.20 10.57 -6.48
N PRO A 438 6.57 9.64 -5.58
CA PRO A 438 7.84 8.94 -5.61
C PRO A 438 8.22 8.41 -7.00
N LEU A 439 9.52 8.32 -7.26
CA LEU A 439 10.02 7.81 -8.55
C LEU A 439 9.56 6.36 -8.78
N LEU A 440 9.71 5.50 -7.75
CA LEU A 440 9.08 4.18 -7.64
C LEU A 440 7.94 4.28 -6.62
N ASP A 441 6.71 4.03 -7.05
CA ASP A 441 5.49 4.26 -6.26
C ASP A 441 4.54 3.05 -6.27
N THR A 442 5.04 1.87 -6.66
CA THR A 442 4.24 0.69 -6.95
C THR A 442 3.50 0.16 -5.73
N TYR A 443 4.14 0.18 -4.56
CA TYR A 443 3.47 -0.25 -3.32
C TYR A 443 2.31 0.67 -2.98
N LYS A 444 2.49 2.00 -3.10
CA LYS A 444 1.42 2.96 -2.90
C LYS A 444 0.29 2.82 -3.91
N GLU A 445 0.63 2.59 -5.17
CA GLU A 445 -0.36 2.30 -6.21
C GLU A 445 -1.19 1.05 -5.88
N TRP A 446 -0.57 0.01 -5.30
CA TRP A 446 -1.26 -1.19 -4.81
C TRP A 446 -2.12 -0.92 -3.58
N LEU A 447 -1.63 -0.12 -2.62
CA LEU A 447 -2.38 0.28 -1.43
C LEU A 447 -3.66 1.01 -1.78
N ASP A 448 -3.60 1.94 -2.73
CA ASP A 448 -4.75 2.70 -3.24
C ASP A 448 -5.63 1.87 -4.18
N GLY A 449 -5.08 0.76 -4.67
CA GLY A 449 -5.72 -0.14 -5.58
C GLY A 449 -6.78 -1.02 -4.91
N PRO A 450 -7.56 -1.77 -5.72
CA PRO A 450 -8.65 -2.60 -5.22
C PRO A 450 -8.17 -3.88 -4.52
N TYR A 451 -6.86 -4.16 -4.47
CA TYR A 451 -6.32 -5.47 -4.12
C TYR A 451 -6.03 -5.62 -2.62
N LEU A 452 -5.48 -4.61 -1.94
CA LEU A 452 -5.35 -4.65 -0.48
C LEU A 452 -6.70 -4.89 0.21
N PRO A 453 -7.79 -4.15 -0.11
CA PRO A 453 -9.10 -4.38 0.51
C PRO A 453 -9.62 -5.80 0.31
N ARG A 454 -9.29 -6.43 -0.83
CA ARG A 454 -9.65 -7.82 -1.18
C ARG A 454 -8.67 -8.87 -0.63
N GLY A 455 -7.67 -8.46 0.15
CA GLY A 455 -6.64 -9.33 0.70
C GLY A 455 -5.60 -9.86 -0.30
N VAL A 456 -5.55 -9.31 -1.52
CA VAL A 456 -4.62 -9.72 -2.58
C VAL A 456 -3.28 -8.99 -2.41
N GLN A 457 -2.29 -9.71 -1.88
CA GLN A 457 -0.89 -9.29 -1.74
C GLN A 457 -0.07 -9.51 -3.03
N CYS A 458 1.07 -8.81 -3.16
CA CYS A 458 2.01 -8.92 -4.30
C CYS A 458 2.38 -10.37 -4.62
N GLN A 459 2.61 -11.18 -3.58
CA GLN A 459 2.99 -12.58 -3.69
C GLN A 459 1.96 -13.43 -4.42
N HIS A 460 0.67 -13.13 -4.31
CA HIS A 460 -0.36 -13.96 -4.97
C HIS A 460 -0.28 -13.89 -6.50
N CYS A 461 0.21 -12.78 -7.05
CA CYS A 461 0.33 -12.58 -8.50
C CYS A 461 1.78 -12.76 -8.99
N HIS A 462 2.78 -12.27 -8.25
CA HIS A 462 4.18 -12.30 -8.66
C HIS A 462 4.96 -13.50 -8.10
N MET A 463 4.45 -14.17 -7.07
CA MET A 463 5.02 -15.41 -6.53
C MET A 463 3.94 -16.48 -6.35
N PRO A 464 3.10 -16.74 -7.37
CA PRO A 464 2.02 -17.71 -7.25
C PRO A 464 2.63 -19.06 -6.85
N ASN A 465 2.00 -19.75 -5.89
CA ASN A 465 2.53 -21.02 -5.35
C ASN A 465 3.98 -20.92 -4.83
N ARG A 466 4.40 -19.75 -4.33
CA ARG A 466 5.75 -19.45 -3.85
C ARG A 466 6.83 -19.61 -4.94
N GLU A 467 6.48 -19.35 -6.20
CA GLU A 467 7.42 -19.31 -7.32
C GLU A 467 8.36 -18.10 -7.23
N HIS A 468 9.58 -18.26 -7.74
CA HIS A 468 10.65 -17.26 -7.64
C HIS A 468 11.01 -16.61 -8.99
N ALA A 469 10.17 -16.79 -10.01
CA ALA A 469 10.35 -16.16 -11.31
C ALA A 469 10.05 -14.65 -11.26
N VAL A 470 9.13 -14.25 -10.37
CA VAL A 470 8.74 -12.85 -10.11
C VAL A 470 8.48 -12.09 -11.42
N LEU A 471 7.61 -12.67 -12.25
CA LEU A 471 7.33 -12.17 -13.59
C LEU A 471 6.64 -10.81 -13.55
N GLY A 472 6.86 -10.01 -14.58
CA GLY A 472 6.34 -8.64 -14.68
C GLY A 472 6.29 -8.16 -16.12
N VAL A 473 6.55 -6.88 -16.34
CA VAL A 473 6.44 -6.25 -17.67
C VAL A 473 7.41 -6.82 -18.72
N HIS A 474 8.50 -7.49 -18.32
CA HIS A 474 9.39 -8.18 -19.26
C HIS A 474 8.85 -9.54 -19.75
N ASP A 475 7.78 -10.07 -19.16
CA ASP A 475 7.13 -11.30 -19.61
C ASP A 475 5.84 -10.98 -20.40
N PRO A 476 5.78 -11.30 -21.71
CA PRO A 476 4.62 -10.95 -22.54
C PRO A 476 3.31 -11.60 -22.10
N ALA A 477 3.35 -12.81 -21.54
CA ALA A 477 2.15 -13.52 -21.09
C ALA A 477 1.57 -12.85 -19.83
N THR A 478 2.42 -12.53 -18.87
CA THR A 478 2.06 -11.82 -17.63
C THR A 478 1.48 -10.44 -17.95
N PHE A 479 2.12 -9.67 -18.83
CA PHE A 479 1.59 -8.36 -19.24
C PHE A 479 0.22 -8.49 -19.94
N ARG A 480 0.06 -9.47 -20.83
CA ARG A 480 -1.20 -9.73 -21.54
C ARG A 480 -2.35 -10.09 -20.60
N GLN A 481 -2.08 -10.86 -19.54
CA GLN A 481 -3.10 -11.20 -18.52
C GLN A 481 -3.61 -9.97 -17.76
N GLY A 482 -2.81 -8.89 -17.70
CA GLY A 482 -3.17 -7.64 -17.04
C GLY A 482 -4.10 -6.73 -17.85
N ILE A 483 -4.32 -7.02 -19.15
CA ILE A 483 -5.00 -6.10 -20.07
C ILE A 483 -6.23 -6.69 -20.76
N ARG A 484 -7.13 -5.79 -21.15
CA ARG A 484 -8.17 -6.06 -22.15
C ARG A 484 -8.12 -4.99 -23.23
N LEU A 485 -8.04 -5.41 -24.49
CA LEU A 485 -8.08 -4.53 -25.64
C LEU A 485 -9.40 -4.69 -26.40
N ALA A 486 -10.19 -3.62 -26.48
CA ALA A 486 -11.38 -3.51 -27.32
C ALA A 486 -11.11 -2.55 -28.49
N THR A 487 -11.65 -2.87 -29.66
CA THR A 487 -11.33 -2.16 -30.91
C THR A 487 -12.56 -2.08 -31.81
N GLU A 488 -12.79 -0.93 -32.41
CA GLU A 488 -13.86 -0.70 -33.36
C GLU A 488 -13.40 0.27 -34.46
N ALA A 489 -14.00 0.16 -35.64
CA ALA A 489 -13.74 1.08 -36.74
C ALA A 489 -14.99 1.27 -37.60
N HIS A 490 -15.24 2.50 -38.03
CA HIS A 490 -16.45 2.90 -38.74
C HIS A 490 -16.12 3.87 -39.89
N ARG A 491 -16.94 3.86 -40.94
CA ARG A 491 -16.79 4.73 -42.10
C ARG A 491 -18.04 5.55 -42.32
N ARG A 492 -17.92 6.88 -42.29
CA ARG A 492 -19.02 7.79 -42.61
C ARG A 492 -18.57 8.85 -43.62
N GLY A 493 -19.23 8.90 -44.78
CA GLY A 493 -18.96 9.92 -45.80
C GLY A 493 -17.49 9.98 -46.24
N GLY A 494 -16.85 8.82 -46.45
CA GLY A 494 -15.43 8.71 -46.84
C GLY A 494 -14.42 8.87 -45.69
N THR A 495 -14.89 9.29 -44.51
CA THR A 495 -14.08 9.40 -43.29
C THR A 495 -14.04 8.06 -42.57
N VAL A 496 -12.86 7.61 -42.15
CA VAL A 496 -12.70 6.42 -41.29
C VAL A 496 -12.35 6.86 -39.88
N THR A 497 -13.12 6.41 -38.90
CA THR A 497 -12.80 6.58 -37.47
C THR A 497 -12.51 5.21 -36.88
N ALA A 498 -11.40 5.08 -36.17
CA ALA A 498 -11.08 3.87 -35.41
C ALA A 498 -10.81 4.21 -33.96
N VAL A 499 -11.29 3.36 -33.06
CA VAL A 499 -11.19 3.50 -31.62
C VAL A 499 -10.55 2.26 -31.04
N ALA A 500 -9.58 2.45 -30.15
CA ALA A 500 -8.98 1.40 -29.36
C ALA A 500 -9.10 1.76 -27.88
N ALA A 501 -9.66 0.86 -27.08
CA ALA A 501 -9.82 1.00 -25.64
C ALA A 501 -8.99 -0.08 -24.93
N LEU A 502 -7.96 0.34 -24.20
CA LEU A 502 -7.12 -0.54 -23.40
C LEU A 502 -7.47 -0.39 -21.92
N THR A 503 -7.86 -1.49 -21.28
CA THR A 503 -8.25 -1.51 -19.86
C THR A 503 -7.23 -2.28 -19.04
N ASN A 504 -6.86 -1.76 -17.87
CA ASN A 504 -6.12 -2.50 -16.86
C ASN A 504 -7.11 -3.36 -16.05
N ILE A 505 -7.12 -4.67 -16.31
CA ILE A 505 -8.07 -5.61 -15.70
C ILE A 505 -7.45 -6.50 -14.63
N GLY A 506 -6.11 -6.58 -14.58
CA GLY A 506 -5.40 -7.57 -13.76
C GLY A 506 -4.34 -6.99 -12.82
N ALA A 507 -3.82 -5.79 -13.06
CA ALA A 507 -2.82 -5.19 -12.19
C ALA A 507 -3.50 -4.39 -11.06
N GLY A 508 -3.14 -4.71 -9.81
CA GLY A 508 -3.59 -3.98 -8.62
C GLY A 508 -2.93 -2.61 -8.44
N HIS A 509 -1.97 -2.27 -9.31
CA HIS A 509 -1.26 -1.00 -9.39
C HIS A 509 -1.40 -0.43 -10.81
N PHE A 510 -0.77 0.72 -11.11
CA PHE A 510 -0.83 1.31 -12.43
C PHE A 510 -0.18 0.40 -13.48
N LEU A 511 -0.64 0.50 -14.74
CA LEU A 511 -0.12 -0.28 -15.85
C LEU A 511 0.44 0.62 -16.98
N PRO A 512 1.71 0.41 -17.39
CA PRO A 512 2.74 -0.29 -16.62
C PRO A 512 3.15 0.56 -15.39
N THR A 513 3.50 -0.08 -14.27
CA THR A 513 3.98 0.62 -13.06
C THR A 513 5.46 1.03 -13.21
N THR A 514 5.95 1.92 -12.34
CA THR A 514 7.29 2.56 -12.39
C THR A 514 7.49 3.51 -13.58
N PRO A 515 8.57 4.33 -13.64
CA PRO A 515 8.83 5.23 -14.74
C PRO A 515 9.62 4.58 -15.89
N THR A 516 10.04 3.34 -15.73
CA THR A 516 10.93 2.65 -16.66
C THR A 516 10.21 2.14 -17.92
N PRO A 517 9.12 1.35 -17.83
CA PRO A 517 8.44 0.81 -18.99
C PRO A 517 7.49 1.82 -19.66
N ALA A 518 7.29 1.63 -20.96
CA ALA A 518 6.21 2.26 -21.70
C ALA A 518 5.59 1.28 -22.69
N ALA A 519 4.33 1.51 -23.03
CA ALA A 519 3.65 0.84 -24.13
C ALA A 519 3.17 1.84 -25.17
N TRP A 520 3.03 1.41 -26.42
CA TRP A 520 2.45 2.20 -27.48
C TRP A 520 1.27 1.48 -28.09
N LEU A 521 0.13 2.16 -28.08
CA LEU A 521 -1.07 1.75 -28.77
C LEU A 521 -1.08 2.42 -30.15
N SER A 522 -0.86 1.62 -31.18
CA SER A 522 -0.84 2.05 -32.57
C SER A 522 -2.13 1.64 -33.26
N ILE A 523 -2.75 2.54 -34.04
CA ILE A 523 -3.88 2.26 -34.91
C ILE A 523 -3.44 2.56 -36.34
N THR A 524 -3.44 1.57 -37.21
CA THR A 524 -3.04 1.67 -38.61
C THR A 524 -4.16 1.18 -39.52
N LEU A 525 -4.63 2.01 -40.44
CA LEU A 525 -5.55 1.54 -41.48
C LEU A 525 -4.83 0.58 -42.42
N ILE A 526 -5.46 -0.55 -42.75
CA ILE A 526 -4.91 -1.58 -43.63
C ILE A 526 -5.86 -1.89 -44.78
N ASP A 527 -5.30 -2.25 -45.94
CA ASP A 527 -6.06 -2.72 -47.10
C ASP A 527 -6.49 -4.20 -46.96
N ALA A 528 -7.23 -4.71 -47.95
CA ALA A 528 -7.69 -6.10 -48.00
C ALA A 528 -6.56 -7.14 -48.01
N ARG A 529 -5.32 -6.73 -48.29
CA ARG A 529 -4.12 -7.58 -48.27
C ARG A 529 -3.35 -7.44 -46.95
N GLY A 530 -3.88 -6.68 -45.99
CA GLY A 530 -3.25 -6.43 -44.70
C GLY A 530 -2.09 -5.42 -44.74
N ARG A 531 -1.94 -4.66 -45.84
CA ARG A 531 -0.87 -3.67 -45.99
C ARG A 531 -1.30 -2.33 -45.41
N ALA A 532 -0.39 -1.67 -44.69
CA ALA A 532 -0.65 -0.36 -44.13
C ALA A 532 -0.93 0.68 -45.22
N ILE A 533 -1.98 1.48 -45.01
CA ILE A 533 -2.28 2.64 -45.82
C ILE A 533 -1.32 3.77 -45.43
N ALA A 534 -0.57 4.28 -46.40
CA ALA A 534 0.44 5.32 -46.17
C ALA A 534 -0.17 6.56 -45.49
N GLY A 535 0.48 7.03 -44.43
CA GLY A 535 0.02 8.19 -43.64
C GLY A 535 -1.18 7.92 -42.73
N ALA A 536 -1.73 6.70 -42.70
CA ALA A 536 -2.90 6.35 -41.92
C ALA A 536 -2.56 5.56 -40.65
N THR A 537 -1.48 5.96 -39.96
CA THR A 537 -1.07 5.40 -38.67
C THR A 537 -1.08 6.50 -37.62
N ALA A 538 -1.66 6.17 -36.47
CA ALA A 538 -1.62 7.00 -35.28
C ALA A 538 -1.07 6.17 -34.11
N ARG A 539 -0.27 6.79 -33.25
CA ARG A 539 0.39 6.12 -32.13
C ARG A 539 0.20 6.94 -30.85
N SER A 540 -0.10 6.27 -29.74
CA SER A 540 -0.24 6.89 -28.42
C SER A 540 0.62 6.16 -27.40
N ARG A 541 1.40 6.90 -26.60
CA ARG A 541 2.23 6.35 -25.52
C ARG A 541 1.37 6.16 -24.26
N ILE A 542 1.61 5.07 -23.56
CA ILE A 542 1.03 4.68 -22.28
C ILE A 542 2.19 4.42 -21.33
N GLY A 543 2.39 5.28 -20.35
CA GLY A 543 3.53 5.24 -19.44
C GLY A 543 3.75 6.58 -18.76
N ARG A 544 4.63 6.59 -17.75
CA ARG A 544 5.10 7.83 -17.12
C ARG A 544 6.29 8.36 -17.94
N ASP A 545 6.19 9.56 -18.49
CA ASP A 545 7.28 10.16 -19.27
C ASP A 545 8.00 11.19 -18.39
N ILE A 546 9.19 10.81 -17.93
CA ILE A 546 10.04 11.65 -17.10
C ILE A 546 11.43 11.78 -17.72
N TRP A 547 12.14 12.84 -17.35
CA TRP A 547 13.55 13.03 -17.68
C TRP A 547 14.30 13.69 -16.53
N PHE A 548 15.64 13.64 -16.62
CA PHE A 548 16.55 14.22 -15.64
C PHE A 548 17.65 15.01 -16.37
N ASP A 549 17.80 16.28 -16.04
CA ASP A 549 18.81 17.21 -16.57
C ASP A 549 19.58 17.96 -15.48
N GLY A 550 19.50 17.46 -14.24
CA GLY A 550 19.94 18.13 -13.01
C GLY A 550 18.82 18.15 -11.99
N ASP A 551 17.59 18.27 -12.47
CA ASP A 551 16.36 18.08 -11.71
C ASP A 551 15.44 17.05 -12.40
N TRP A 552 14.50 16.50 -11.64
CA TRP A 552 13.51 15.58 -12.19
C TRP A 552 12.30 16.33 -12.74
N HIS A 553 11.90 15.97 -13.95
CA HIS A 553 10.75 16.55 -14.62
C HIS A 553 9.80 15.46 -15.14
N GLU A 554 8.50 15.78 -15.15
CA GLU A 554 7.46 14.93 -15.71
C GLU A 554 6.78 15.65 -16.86
N ARG A 555 6.74 15.00 -18.04
CA ARG A 555 6.08 15.53 -19.24
C ARG A 555 4.61 15.14 -19.25
N ALA A 556 4.34 13.89 -18.91
CA ALA A 556 3.01 13.31 -18.86
C ALA A 556 3.03 12.01 -18.05
N ASP A 557 1.88 11.67 -17.47
CA ASP A 557 1.60 10.34 -16.97
C ASP A 557 0.33 9.81 -17.61
N THR A 558 0.49 8.79 -18.46
CA THR A 558 -0.60 8.16 -19.22
C THR A 558 -0.79 6.71 -18.82
N ARG A 559 -0.18 6.28 -17.70
CA ARG A 559 -0.36 4.93 -17.15
C ARG A 559 -1.82 4.71 -16.77
N ILE A 560 -2.26 3.46 -16.82
CA ILE A 560 -3.65 3.07 -16.61
C ILE A 560 -3.84 2.62 -15.16
N PRO A 561 -4.62 3.34 -14.32
CA PRO A 561 -4.94 2.88 -12.98
C PRO A 561 -5.68 1.52 -12.98
N PRO A 562 -5.70 0.78 -11.87
CA PRO A 562 -6.47 -0.45 -11.74
C PRO A 562 -7.95 -0.27 -12.11
N GLY A 563 -8.47 -1.11 -13.01
CA GLY A 563 -9.86 -1.09 -13.47
C GLY A 563 -10.19 -0.02 -14.52
N GLU A 564 -9.26 0.90 -14.79
CA GLU A 564 -9.49 2.03 -15.69
C GLU A 564 -9.17 1.70 -17.14
N THR A 565 -9.70 2.54 -18.04
CA THR A 565 -9.55 2.40 -19.49
C THR A 565 -8.97 3.65 -20.12
N VAL A 566 -7.96 3.48 -20.97
CA VAL A 566 -7.49 4.53 -21.88
C VAL A 566 -8.09 4.28 -23.25
N THR A 567 -8.77 5.28 -23.81
CA THR A 567 -9.38 5.22 -25.13
C THR A 567 -8.65 6.16 -26.10
N VAL A 568 -8.20 5.59 -27.21
CA VAL A 568 -7.58 6.31 -28.31
C VAL A 568 -8.52 6.24 -29.51
N ALA A 569 -9.10 7.37 -29.88
CA ALA A 569 -9.91 7.52 -31.08
C ALA A 569 -9.14 8.34 -32.12
N ARG A 570 -9.13 7.89 -33.38
CA ARG A 570 -8.44 8.55 -34.48
C ARG A 570 -9.31 8.54 -35.72
N THR A 571 -9.30 9.66 -36.41
CA THR A 571 -10.15 9.92 -37.57
C THR A 571 -9.28 10.32 -38.75
N TRP A 572 -9.52 9.69 -39.90
CA TRP A 572 -8.85 9.98 -41.16
C TRP A 572 -9.87 10.45 -42.18
N THR A 573 -9.71 11.68 -42.64
CA THR A 573 -10.55 12.35 -43.66
C THR A 573 -9.83 12.48 -45.01
N ALA A 574 -8.52 12.21 -45.05
CA ALA A 574 -7.67 12.34 -46.23
C ALA A 574 -6.79 11.09 -46.44
N GLY A 575 -6.24 10.94 -47.64
CA GLY A 575 -5.46 9.77 -48.05
C GLY A 575 -6.32 8.66 -48.68
N ARG A 576 -5.74 7.46 -48.81
CA ARG A 576 -6.40 6.29 -49.45
C ARG A 576 -7.37 5.58 -48.49
N THR A 577 -8.18 6.35 -47.75
CA THR A 577 -9.12 5.81 -46.75
C THR A 577 -10.16 4.90 -47.38
N ALA A 578 -10.54 5.13 -48.65
CA ALA A 578 -11.46 4.28 -49.40
C ALA A 578 -10.94 2.83 -49.58
N GLU A 579 -9.63 2.65 -49.55
CA GLU A 579 -9.00 1.33 -49.71
C GLU A 579 -8.84 0.57 -48.39
N ALA A 580 -9.03 1.27 -47.27
CA ALA A 580 -8.96 0.65 -45.95
C ALA A 580 -10.15 -0.30 -45.74
N THR A 581 -9.86 -1.55 -45.38
CA THR A 581 -10.87 -2.55 -45.04
C THR A 581 -10.92 -2.82 -43.54
N ALA A 582 -9.84 -2.54 -42.82
CA ALA A 582 -9.75 -2.69 -41.37
C ALA A 582 -8.82 -1.64 -40.74
N ALA A 583 -8.91 -1.49 -39.43
CA ALA A 583 -7.92 -0.80 -38.60
C ALA A 583 -7.16 -1.84 -37.77
N ARG A 584 -5.85 -1.99 -38.02
CA ARG A 584 -4.94 -2.79 -37.19
C ARG A 584 -4.55 -2.02 -35.95
N VAL A 585 -4.90 -2.55 -34.81
CA VAL A 585 -4.53 -2.04 -33.50
C VAL A 585 -3.44 -2.93 -32.92
N THR A 586 -2.26 -2.35 -32.67
CA THR A 586 -1.09 -3.05 -32.11
C THR A 586 -0.70 -2.40 -30.79
N LEU A 587 -0.57 -3.22 -29.74
CA LEU A 587 -0.02 -2.81 -28.47
C LEU A 587 1.42 -3.35 -28.35
N GLU A 588 2.37 -2.45 -28.49
CA GLU A 588 3.80 -2.73 -28.37
C GLU A 588 4.29 -2.29 -26.99
N VAL A 589 5.10 -3.10 -26.32
CA VAL A 589 5.62 -2.81 -24.98
C VAL A 589 7.14 -2.74 -25.05
N HIS A 590 7.72 -1.65 -24.51
CA HIS A 590 9.15 -1.50 -24.29
C HIS A 590 9.39 -1.49 -22.77
N PRO A 591 9.77 -2.64 -22.19
CA PRO A 591 9.94 -2.76 -20.74
C PRO A 591 10.98 -1.82 -20.12
N ASP A 592 12.02 -1.45 -20.87
CA ASP A 592 13.15 -0.64 -20.41
C ASP A 592 13.22 0.77 -21.05
N GLU A 593 12.11 1.31 -21.54
CA GLU A 593 12.05 2.54 -22.37
C GLU A 593 12.85 3.72 -21.82
N PHE A 594 12.67 4.08 -20.55
CA PHE A 594 13.42 5.18 -19.94
C PHE A 594 14.93 4.96 -20.03
N TYR A 595 15.36 3.73 -19.71
CA TYR A 595 16.78 3.37 -19.66
C TYR A 595 17.37 3.18 -21.05
N GLU A 596 16.59 2.78 -22.06
CA GLU A 596 17.03 2.77 -23.45
C GLU A 596 17.49 4.17 -23.90
N ARG A 597 16.66 5.19 -23.66
CA ARG A 597 16.99 6.59 -23.96
C ARG A 597 18.22 7.05 -23.17
N PHE A 598 18.27 6.68 -21.89
CA PHE A 598 19.40 6.99 -21.02
C PHE A 598 20.71 6.38 -21.56
N TYR A 599 20.76 5.07 -21.80
CA TYR A 599 21.97 4.38 -22.27
C TYR A 599 22.42 4.89 -23.64
N ALA A 600 21.48 5.12 -24.57
CA ALA A 600 21.79 5.69 -25.88
C ALA A 600 22.45 7.07 -25.75
N ALA A 601 21.92 7.95 -24.89
CA ALA A 601 22.51 9.25 -24.62
C ALA A 601 23.91 9.16 -23.99
N ARG A 602 24.20 8.12 -23.19
CA ARG A 602 25.54 7.92 -22.62
C ARG A 602 26.56 7.45 -23.66
N LEU A 603 26.15 6.90 -24.79
CA LEU A 603 27.07 6.41 -25.84
C LEU A 603 27.53 7.48 -26.83
N THR A 604 26.98 8.70 -26.78
CA THR A 604 27.32 9.80 -27.70
C THR A 604 28.62 10.54 -27.35
N GLY A 605 29.15 10.36 -26.13
CA GLY A 605 30.39 11.01 -25.65
C GLY A 605 31.57 10.06 -25.41
N ALA A 606 32.74 10.65 -25.15
CA ALA A 606 33.94 9.92 -24.73
C ALA A 606 33.75 9.35 -23.31
N ARG A 607 34.09 8.07 -23.13
CA ARG A 607 33.96 7.32 -21.88
C ARG A 607 35.05 6.28 -21.78
N ASP A 608 35.29 5.80 -20.56
CA ASP A 608 36.10 4.62 -20.32
C ASP A 608 35.63 3.43 -21.21
N PRO A 609 36.55 2.68 -21.86
CA PRO A 609 36.16 1.59 -22.75
C PRO A 609 35.32 0.50 -22.08
N ALA A 610 35.61 0.16 -20.82
CA ALA A 610 34.86 -0.87 -20.08
C ALA A 610 33.47 -0.33 -19.68
N GLN A 611 33.38 0.92 -19.23
CA GLN A 611 32.09 1.58 -19.00
C GLN A 611 31.23 1.61 -20.27
N ARG A 612 31.84 1.97 -21.42
CA ARG A 612 31.16 2.02 -22.72
C ARG A 612 30.66 0.63 -23.14
N ALA A 613 31.43 -0.43 -22.87
CA ALA A 613 31.02 -1.80 -23.14
C ALA A 613 29.79 -2.21 -22.32
N LEU A 614 29.75 -1.85 -21.03
CA LEU A 614 28.58 -2.08 -20.17
C LEU A 614 27.33 -1.36 -20.68
N TYR A 615 27.44 -0.09 -21.09
CA TYR A 615 26.31 0.63 -21.68
C TYR A 615 25.83 0.04 -23.01
N ARG A 616 26.74 -0.44 -23.87
CA ARG A 616 26.34 -1.15 -25.10
C ARG A 616 25.58 -2.44 -24.80
N GLN A 617 26.06 -3.22 -23.83
CA GLN A 617 25.38 -4.45 -23.40
C GLN A 617 24.01 -4.12 -22.80
N ALA A 618 23.91 -3.08 -21.99
CA ALA A 618 22.66 -2.62 -21.38
C ALA A 618 21.65 -2.14 -22.43
N LEU A 619 22.10 -1.36 -23.42
CA LEU A 619 21.26 -0.89 -24.51
C LEU A 619 20.75 -2.05 -25.36
N ALA A 620 21.63 -3.00 -25.74
CA ALA A 620 21.24 -4.18 -26.50
C ALA A 620 20.20 -5.04 -25.75
N ARG A 621 20.35 -5.19 -24.44
CA ARG A 621 19.36 -5.87 -23.59
C ARG A 621 18.03 -5.12 -23.56
N ALA A 622 18.05 -3.79 -23.38
CA ALA A 622 16.86 -2.96 -23.32
C ALA A 622 16.08 -3.00 -24.65
N THR A 623 16.75 -2.75 -25.78
CA THR A 623 16.12 -2.79 -27.12
C THR A 623 15.65 -4.19 -27.51
N GLY A 624 16.38 -5.23 -27.07
CA GLY A 624 16.01 -6.63 -27.33
C GLY A 624 14.82 -7.13 -26.49
N SER A 625 14.37 -6.35 -25.50
CA SER A 625 13.24 -6.71 -24.63
C SER A 625 11.88 -6.31 -25.17
N HIS A 626 11.81 -5.62 -26.31
CA HIS A 626 10.56 -5.15 -26.90
C HIS A 626 9.70 -6.34 -27.37
N TYR A 627 8.38 -6.23 -27.21
CA TYR A 627 7.45 -7.23 -27.73
C TYR A 627 6.08 -6.65 -28.06
N ILE A 628 5.33 -7.36 -28.91
CA ILE A 628 3.92 -7.07 -29.17
C ILE A 628 3.07 -7.83 -28.16
N ALA A 629 2.41 -7.11 -27.26
CA ALA A 629 1.51 -7.70 -26.27
C ALA A 629 0.21 -8.18 -26.94
N GLU A 630 -0.40 -7.38 -27.80
CA GLU A 630 -1.64 -7.71 -28.50
C GLU A 630 -1.64 -7.09 -29.89
N GLN A 631 -2.29 -7.75 -30.86
CA GLN A 631 -2.61 -7.18 -32.16
C GLN A 631 -3.99 -7.65 -32.60
N ARG A 632 -4.85 -6.71 -33.02
CA ARG A 632 -6.21 -6.99 -33.49
C ARG A 632 -6.53 -6.17 -34.73
N ASP A 633 -7.21 -6.78 -35.69
CA ASP A 633 -7.71 -6.08 -36.86
C ASP A 633 -9.22 -5.87 -36.69
N ALA A 634 -9.65 -4.61 -36.57
CA ALA A 634 -11.05 -4.23 -36.49
C ALA A 634 -11.59 -3.94 -37.90
N PRO A 635 -12.52 -4.74 -38.45
CA PRO A 635 -13.14 -4.44 -39.73
C PRO A 635 -13.81 -3.06 -39.70
N ILE A 636 -13.71 -2.31 -40.80
CA ILE A 636 -14.35 -1.00 -40.91
C ILE A 636 -15.83 -1.19 -41.26
N ALA A 637 -16.70 -0.96 -40.29
CA ALA A 637 -18.16 -0.97 -40.48
C ALA A 637 -18.64 0.30 -41.21
N PRO A 638 -19.78 0.25 -41.93
CA PRO A 638 -20.40 1.43 -42.54
C PRO A 638 -21.01 2.41 -41.51
#